data_AF-A0A929C269-F1
#
_entry.id   AF-A0A929C269-F1
#
_cell.length_a   1.000
_cell.length_b   1.000
_cell.length_c   1.000
_cell.angle_alpha   90.00
_cell.angle_beta   90.00
_cell.angle_gamma   90.00
#
_symmetry.space_group_name_H-M   'P 1'
#
loop_
_entity.id
_entity.type
_entity.pdbx_description
1 polymer ?
#
loop_
_entity_poly.entity_id
_entity_poly.type
_entity_poly.pdbx_seq_one_letter_code
_entity_poly.pdbx_strand_id
1 'polypeptide(L)'
;MYSITKFAICGVEHNVLGLEEHGMTIGHIERLRNAHEVLREFRFEIVDLERGYSNRILRIDLDNSEISILPVTQQMKDLWVGGKGFDLWLTLQEITKNTKWNSPENPICFSSGPLGGTVSFPGSGKTLVTTVSPGTGSIMDCNVGGYFGPFLKFSGYDALTIVGKATSETIIRIDAVAGKITIEKAPLENIDAHILCEELTEMYADDELDKRNIAVVCAGRGAQHSNMGVLNFSFYDWRKRVARIKQAGRGGIGTVFRDKKLKALVLKNKGITPAWRLEDSKVAALLRPKTISTCESPRDLAAIRGIIGAWNADPEYVIEMMQDIQEHFRHIPKTALDEIALATRAPRAHLYHVATFYKAFSIEPRGETTIQVCMGTACHVKGASRILDGFERILGVKPGETTSDLKYTLDAVRCLGACSIAPVVKIGEDVYGNVRAMDVEALLKDSAAKQVRPKPTSVATAALPVRKVGQEELEVIAERQRADLSQYKGMLMVCTGTGCVSANGFRIRDKLQQAIESQGLSKDYLVVGTGCNGFCAMGPIVVVQPEGVFYQKVKEEDVDEIVASHLLAGQVVERLLHKDPVSGTVNKTMGAIGFFAKQQPIALRNKGLIDPENIDHYIARGGYRALKKALERMKPGDVRREVLASGIRGRGGGGFPTGVKWESGYRAAQERHEDIYIVCNADEGDPGAFMDRSIIESDPHSVLEGMLIGAFAVGSQEGYIYTRKEYPLAIERLEKAILQARAYGLLGENILDSGFSFDVCIHRGAGAFVCGESSALMASMSGKAGEPRAKYVHNVEYG
;
A
#
# COMPACT_ATOMS: atom_id res chain seq x y z
N MET A 1 3.71 8.44 -47.54
CA MET A 1 2.61 7.48 -47.32
C MET A 1 2.82 6.90 -45.92
N TYR A 2 2.15 7.29 -44.85
CA TYR A 2 0.75 7.65 -44.64
C TYR A 2 0.62 8.97 -43.85
N SER A 3 -0.33 9.81 -44.26
CA SER A 3 -0.64 11.12 -43.67
C SER A 3 -1.61 10.98 -42.48
N ILE A 4 -1.21 11.53 -41.34
CA ILE A 4 -2.08 11.77 -40.19
C ILE A 4 -2.87 13.05 -40.50
N THR A 5 -4.17 12.92 -40.74
CA THR A 5 -5.04 14.08 -40.93
C THR A 5 -5.90 14.29 -39.68
N LYS A 6 -5.68 15.42 -39.01
CA LYS A 6 -6.52 16.01 -37.97
C LYS A 6 -7.97 16.07 -38.45
N PHE A 7 -8.93 15.59 -37.67
CA PHE A 7 -10.32 16.00 -37.82
C PHE A 7 -10.72 16.96 -36.71
N ALA A 8 -11.22 18.10 -37.17
CA ALA A 8 -11.56 19.29 -36.42
C ALA A 8 -12.85 19.11 -35.62
N ILE A 9 -12.89 19.84 -34.51
CA ILE A 9 -14.09 20.20 -33.77
C ILE A 9 -14.93 21.10 -34.69
N CYS A 10 -16.09 20.63 -35.13
CA CYS A 10 -17.14 21.48 -35.68
C CYS A 10 -18.45 21.14 -34.98
N GLY A 11 -19.02 22.14 -34.31
CA GLY A 11 -20.39 22.11 -33.87
C GLY A 11 -21.31 22.06 -35.08
N VAL A 12 -22.31 21.18 -35.03
CA VAL A 12 -23.44 21.18 -35.96
C VAL A 12 -24.70 20.98 -35.15
N GLU A 13 -25.67 21.82 -35.50
CA GLU A 13 -26.97 22.02 -34.93
C GLU A 13 -27.84 20.75 -34.89
N HIS A 14 -28.85 20.81 -34.02
CA HIS A 14 -29.94 19.86 -33.88
C HIS A 14 -30.47 19.37 -35.23
N ASN A 15 -30.21 18.10 -35.57
CA ASN A 15 -31.02 17.38 -36.54
C ASN A 15 -31.23 15.93 -36.11
N VAL A 16 -32.50 15.53 -36.24
CA VAL A 16 -33.07 14.22 -35.97
C VAL A 16 -32.56 13.24 -37.04
N LEU A 17 -31.38 12.65 -36.84
CA LEU A 17 -30.72 11.77 -37.82
C LEU A 17 -30.25 10.45 -37.19
N GLY A 18 -31.10 9.81 -36.38
CA GLY A 18 -30.80 8.51 -35.75
C GLY A 18 -31.46 7.29 -36.42
N LEU A 19 -32.47 7.50 -37.28
CA LEU A 19 -33.32 6.40 -37.81
C LEU A 19 -32.92 5.92 -39.21
N GLU A 20 -32.18 6.71 -39.99
CA GLU A 20 -31.98 6.42 -41.43
C GLU A 20 -30.73 5.60 -41.76
N GLU A 21 -29.67 5.60 -40.93
CA GLU A 21 -28.40 4.95 -41.28
C GLU A 21 -28.48 3.41 -41.38
N HIS A 22 -29.49 2.76 -40.79
CA HIS A 22 -29.65 1.30 -40.78
C HIS A 22 -31.02 0.80 -41.31
N GLY A 23 -31.83 1.68 -41.92
CA GLY A 23 -33.14 1.31 -42.47
C GLY A 23 -34.25 1.04 -41.44
N MET A 24 -34.04 1.41 -40.17
CA MET A 24 -35.00 1.24 -39.08
C MET A 24 -36.02 2.40 -39.05
N THR A 25 -37.09 2.26 -39.83
CA THR A 25 -38.24 3.19 -39.78
C THR A 25 -39.25 2.75 -38.71
N ILE A 26 -40.11 3.66 -38.23
CA ILE A 26 -41.21 3.31 -37.31
C ILE A 26 -42.07 2.16 -37.88
N GLY A 27 -42.34 2.19 -39.19
CA GLY A 27 -43.07 1.12 -39.89
C GLY A 27 -42.33 -0.22 -39.98
N HIS A 28 -41.00 -0.24 -39.84
CA HIS A 28 -40.22 -1.49 -39.71
C HIS A 28 -40.45 -2.13 -38.34
N ILE A 29 -40.34 -1.35 -37.26
CA ILE A 29 -40.53 -1.86 -35.89
C ILE A 29 -41.97 -2.35 -35.65
N GLU A 30 -42.98 -1.64 -36.18
CA GLU A 30 -44.38 -2.09 -36.10
C GLU A 30 -44.61 -3.42 -36.85
N ARG A 31 -43.95 -3.61 -37.98
CA ARG A 31 -44.01 -4.88 -38.74
C ARG A 31 -43.42 -6.03 -37.93
N LEU A 32 -42.28 -5.83 -37.26
CA LEU A 32 -41.67 -6.83 -36.38
C LEU A 32 -42.63 -7.19 -35.24
N ARG A 33 -43.18 -6.18 -34.54
CA ARG A 33 -44.10 -6.37 -33.42
C ARG A 33 -45.36 -7.17 -33.81
N ASN A 34 -45.93 -6.90 -34.99
CA ASN A 34 -47.12 -7.61 -35.48
C ASN A 34 -46.83 -9.05 -35.93
N ALA A 35 -45.58 -9.39 -36.23
CA ALA A 35 -45.19 -10.74 -36.64
C ALA A 35 -44.90 -11.68 -35.45
N HIS A 36 -44.82 -11.14 -34.24
CA HIS A 36 -44.62 -11.93 -33.03
C HIS A 36 -45.88 -12.71 -32.65
N GLU A 37 -45.71 -14.00 -32.35
CA GLU A 37 -46.77 -14.88 -31.82
C GLU A 37 -46.40 -15.30 -30.40
N VAL A 38 -47.21 -14.94 -29.40
CA VAL A 38 -46.98 -15.34 -28.00
C VAL A 38 -47.37 -16.80 -27.80
N LEU A 39 -46.38 -17.66 -27.52
CA LEU A 39 -46.58 -19.09 -27.25
C LEU A 39 -46.96 -19.36 -25.80
N ARG A 40 -46.39 -18.58 -24.87
CA ARG A 40 -46.65 -18.69 -23.45
C ARG A 40 -46.56 -17.32 -22.79
N GLU A 41 -47.49 -17.03 -21.88
CA GLU A 41 -47.41 -15.92 -20.93
C GLU A 41 -47.41 -16.49 -19.50
N PHE A 42 -46.54 -15.97 -18.65
CA PHE A 42 -46.46 -16.28 -17.22
C PHE A 42 -46.40 -14.99 -16.42
N ARG A 43 -47.32 -14.79 -15.47
CA ARG A 43 -47.34 -13.61 -14.61
C ARG A 43 -46.58 -13.87 -13.32
N PHE A 44 -45.87 -12.87 -12.84
CA PHE A 44 -45.11 -12.94 -11.60
C PHE A 44 -45.16 -11.61 -10.85
N GLU A 45 -44.97 -11.70 -9.53
CA GLU A 45 -44.81 -10.55 -8.67
C GLU A 45 -43.32 -10.33 -8.36
N ILE A 46 -42.91 -9.06 -8.40
CA ILE A 46 -41.57 -8.65 -7.95
C ILE A 46 -41.49 -8.86 -6.45
N VAL A 47 -40.39 -9.43 -5.98
CA VAL A 47 -40.08 -9.58 -4.56
C VAL A 47 -38.97 -8.65 -4.12
N ASP A 48 -39.09 -8.18 -2.89
CA ASP A 48 -38.02 -7.44 -2.23
C ASP A 48 -36.80 -8.32 -2.01
N LEU A 49 -35.63 -7.71 -2.13
CA LEU A 49 -34.36 -8.39 -1.93
C LEU A 49 -33.98 -8.40 -0.44
N GLU A 50 -33.80 -9.58 0.13
CA GLU A 50 -33.27 -9.75 1.48
C GLU A 50 -31.77 -10.00 1.41
N ARG A 51 -30.97 -9.07 1.95
CA ARG A 51 -29.49 -9.14 1.93
C ARG A 51 -28.91 -9.43 0.52
N GLY A 52 -29.58 -8.92 -0.51
CA GLY A 52 -29.18 -9.09 -1.91
C GLY A 52 -29.74 -10.33 -2.62
N TYR A 53 -30.66 -11.07 -2.00
CA TYR A 53 -31.29 -12.26 -2.61
C TYR A 53 -32.80 -12.09 -2.74
N SER A 54 -33.34 -12.50 -3.89
CA SER A 54 -34.79 -12.63 -4.14
C SER A 54 -35.34 -13.97 -3.65
N ASN A 55 -34.45 -14.91 -3.33
CA ASN A 55 -34.75 -16.28 -2.95
C ASN A 55 -35.49 -17.11 -4.03
N ARG A 56 -35.40 -16.69 -5.30
CA ARG A 56 -36.09 -17.32 -6.44
C ARG A 56 -35.15 -17.53 -7.62
N ILE A 57 -35.30 -18.67 -8.30
CA ILE A 57 -34.63 -18.99 -9.56
C ILE A 57 -35.71 -19.15 -10.62
N LEU A 58 -35.52 -18.52 -11.77
CA LEU A 58 -36.39 -18.68 -12.93
C LEU A 58 -35.88 -19.85 -13.78
N ARG A 59 -36.71 -20.88 -14.00
CA ARG A 59 -36.39 -21.98 -14.91
C ARG A 59 -37.35 -22.00 -16.08
N ILE A 60 -36.81 -22.00 -17.30
CA ILE A 60 -37.55 -22.01 -18.55
C ILE A 60 -37.18 -23.28 -19.33
N ASP A 61 -38.20 -24.08 -19.66
CA ASP A 61 -38.07 -25.27 -20.49
C ASP A 61 -38.68 -25.01 -21.87
N LEU A 62 -37.84 -25.00 -22.90
CA LEU A 62 -38.25 -24.69 -24.26
C LEU A 62 -39.00 -25.82 -24.96
N ASP A 63 -38.82 -27.08 -24.52
CA ASP A 63 -39.46 -28.22 -25.19
C ASP A 63 -40.98 -28.17 -24.99
N ASN A 64 -41.42 -27.81 -23.78
CA ASN A 64 -42.83 -27.71 -23.40
C ASN A 64 -43.31 -26.26 -23.22
N SER A 65 -42.45 -25.26 -23.46
CA SER A 65 -42.70 -23.84 -23.15
C SER A 65 -43.14 -23.62 -21.69
N GLU A 66 -42.54 -24.37 -20.76
CA GLU A 66 -42.85 -24.29 -19.33
C GLU A 66 -41.99 -23.23 -18.65
N ILE A 67 -42.61 -22.45 -17.77
CA ILE A 67 -41.95 -21.45 -16.92
C ILE A 67 -42.24 -21.82 -15.48
N SER A 68 -41.20 -22.05 -14.69
CA SER A 68 -41.28 -22.45 -13.28
C SER A 68 -40.37 -21.59 -12.41
N ILE A 69 -40.73 -21.45 -11.14
CA ILE A 69 -39.93 -20.74 -10.13
C ILE A 69 -39.44 -21.75 -9.11
N LEU A 70 -38.13 -21.86 -8.94
CA LEU A 70 -37.49 -22.71 -7.95
C LEU A 70 -37.02 -21.87 -6.76
N PRO A 71 -37.06 -22.41 -5.53
CA PRO A 71 -36.57 -21.68 -4.35
C PRO A 71 -35.04 -21.66 -4.29
N VAL A 72 -34.46 -20.55 -3.83
CA VAL A 72 -33.07 -20.52 -3.36
C VAL A 72 -33.06 -20.82 -1.87
N THR A 73 -32.52 -21.98 -1.50
CA THR A 73 -32.47 -22.40 -0.08
C THR A 73 -31.35 -21.69 0.68
N GLN A 74 -31.44 -21.67 2.01
CA GLN A 74 -30.35 -21.14 2.85
C GLN A 74 -29.05 -21.91 2.63
N GLN A 75 -29.13 -23.24 2.51
CA GLN A 75 -27.96 -24.09 2.23
C GLN A 75 -27.27 -23.71 0.92
N MET A 76 -28.03 -23.37 -0.12
CA MET A 76 -27.44 -22.90 -1.39
C MET A 76 -26.70 -21.57 -1.21
N LYS A 77 -27.25 -20.63 -0.43
CA LYS A 77 -26.62 -19.34 -0.14
C LYS A 77 -25.31 -19.53 0.62
N ASP A 78 -25.30 -20.44 1.59
CA ASP A 78 -24.13 -20.70 2.44
C ASP A 78 -22.99 -21.39 1.66
N LEU A 79 -23.33 -22.27 0.70
CA LEU A 79 -22.34 -23.00 -0.09
C LEU A 79 -21.86 -22.26 -1.35
N TRP A 80 -22.77 -21.55 -2.04
CA TRP A 80 -22.52 -21.07 -3.41
C TRP A 80 -22.65 -19.56 -3.61
N VAL A 81 -23.07 -18.78 -2.61
CA VAL A 81 -23.09 -17.29 -2.49
C VAL A 81 -23.73 -16.49 -3.66
N GLY A 82 -23.95 -17.03 -4.85
CA GLY A 82 -24.46 -16.34 -6.03
C GLY A 82 -23.49 -16.33 -7.22
N GLY A 83 -23.90 -15.72 -8.33
CA GLY A 83 -23.07 -15.61 -9.54
C GLY A 83 -22.58 -16.98 -10.05
N LYS A 84 -21.27 -17.13 -10.21
CA LYS A 84 -20.66 -18.36 -10.73
C LYS A 84 -21.04 -19.60 -9.91
N GLY A 85 -21.16 -19.47 -8.59
CA GLY A 85 -21.53 -20.60 -7.73
C GLY A 85 -22.94 -21.10 -8.03
N PHE A 86 -23.91 -20.19 -8.17
CA PHE A 86 -25.29 -20.54 -8.52
C PHE A 86 -25.37 -21.15 -9.92
N ASP A 87 -24.72 -20.53 -10.91
CA ASP A 87 -24.74 -21.07 -12.27
C ASP A 87 -24.14 -22.47 -12.37
N LEU A 88 -23.01 -22.72 -11.70
CA LEU A 88 -22.38 -24.04 -11.66
C LEU A 88 -23.28 -25.06 -10.96
N TRP A 89 -23.86 -24.70 -9.82
CA TRP A 89 -24.77 -25.58 -9.09
C TRP A 89 -26.00 -25.94 -9.94
N LEU A 90 -26.63 -24.95 -10.57
CA LEU A 90 -27.78 -25.12 -11.47
C LEU A 90 -27.42 -25.98 -12.68
N THR A 91 -26.25 -25.72 -13.29
CA THR A 91 -25.77 -26.52 -14.41
C THR A 91 -25.63 -27.99 -14.01
N LEU A 92 -25.08 -28.27 -12.82
CA LEU A 92 -24.93 -29.63 -12.30
C LEU A 92 -26.27 -30.31 -11.94
N GLN A 93 -27.35 -29.56 -11.70
CA GLN A 93 -28.67 -30.15 -11.46
C GLN A 93 -29.36 -30.61 -12.75
N GLU A 94 -29.05 -29.98 -13.88
CA GLU A 94 -29.71 -30.27 -15.17
C GLU A 94 -28.98 -31.33 -16.00
N ILE A 95 -27.65 -31.41 -15.88
CA ILE A 95 -26.84 -32.31 -16.73
C ILE A 95 -26.64 -33.70 -16.14
N THR A 96 -26.33 -34.65 -17.02
CA THR A 96 -25.90 -36.00 -16.66
C THR A 96 -24.51 -36.30 -17.24
N LYS A 97 -23.92 -37.44 -16.88
CA LYS A 97 -22.65 -37.92 -17.46
C LYS A 97 -22.67 -38.08 -18.99
N ASN A 98 -23.85 -38.18 -19.60
CA ASN A 98 -24.02 -38.37 -21.04
C ASN A 98 -24.36 -37.08 -21.78
N THR A 99 -24.57 -35.97 -21.07
CA THR A 99 -25.00 -34.70 -21.64
C THR A 99 -23.88 -34.12 -22.52
N LYS A 100 -24.23 -33.81 -23.77
CA LYS A 100 -23.35 -33.13 -24.74
C LYS A 100 -23.72 -31.66 -24.83
N TRP A 101 -22.86 -30.86 -25.44
CA TRP A 101 -23.10 -29.43 -25.60
C TRP A 101 -24.39 -29.08 -26.37
N ASN A 102 -24.82 -29.95 -27.29
CA ASN A 102 -26.04 -29.78 -28.10
C ASN A 102 -27.21 -30.63 -27.61
N SER A 103 -27.09 -31.25 -26.43
CA SER A 103 -28.20 -31.96 -25.80
C SER A 103 -29.31 -30.98 -25.39
N PRO A 104 -30.60 -31.34 -25.51
CA PRO A 104 -31.71 -30.51 -25.01
C PRO A 104 -31.55 -30.14 -23.53
N GLU A 105 -31.12 -31.09 -22.69
CA GLU A 105 -30.93 -30.88 -21.25
C GLU A 105 -29.71 -30.03 -20.88
N ASN A 106 -28.77 -29.77 -21.81
CA ASN A 106 -27.65 -28.87 -21.52
C ASN A 106 -28.19 -27.45 -21.23
N PRO A 107 -28.02 -26.91 -20.02
CA PRO A 107 -28.62 -25.63 -19.68
C PRO A 107 -27.76 -24.45 -20.15
N ILE A 108 -28.40 -23.29 -20.28
CA ILE A 108 -27.72 -22.00 -20.23
C ILE A 108 -28.20 -21.31 -18.96
N CYS A 109 -27.31 -21.20 -17.98
CA CYS A 109 -27.58 -20.58 -16.68
C CYS A 109 -27.02 -19.16 -16.67
N PHE A 110 -27.78 -18.21 -16.13
CA PHE A 110 -27.40 -16.82 -15.93
C PHE A 110 -27.59 -16.44 -14.47
N SER A 111 -26.55 -15.90 -13.82
CA SER A 111 -26.68 -15.42 -12.43
C SER A 111 -25.86 -14.16 -12.19
N SER A 112 -26.27 -13.38 -11.20
CA SER A 112 -25.50 -12.28 -10.65
C SER A 112 -25.17 -12.52 -9.19
N GLY A 113 -24.07 -11.92 -8.71
CA GLY A 113 -23.70 -12.01 -7.31
C GLY A 113 -24.70 -11.31 -6.38
N PRO A 114 -24.62 -11.49 -5.06
CA PRO A 114 -25.51 -10.86 -4.09
C PRO A 114 -25.42 -9.33 -4.12
N LEU A 115 -24.26 -8.79 -4.52
CA LEU A 115 -24.01 -7.36 -4.74
C LEU A 115 -24.34 -6.90 -6.18
N GLY A 116 -25.00 -7.74 -6.97
CA GLY A 116 -25.41 -7.45 -8.34
C GLY A 116 -26.23 -6.17 -8.42
N GLY A 117 -25.78 -5.20 -9.21
CA GLY A 117 -26.45 -3.90 -9.34
C GLY A 117 -26.10 -2.85 -8.28
N THR A 118 -25.24 -3.17 -7.30
CA THR A 118 -24.73 -2.17 -6.34
C THR A 118 -23.62 -1.31 -6.96
N VAL A 119 -23.97 -0.15 -7.52
CA VAL A 119 -23.04 0.69 -8.30
C VAL A 119 -21.85 1.26 -7.51
N SER A 120 -21.86 1.17 -6.18
CA SER A 120 -20.73 1.56 -5.32
C SER A 120 -19.53 0.61 -5.42
N PHE A 121 -19.69 -0.59 -5.97
CA PHE A 121 -18.62 -1.58 -6.11
C PHE A 121 -18.29 -1.83 -7.59
N PRO A 122 -17.02 -1.65 -8.01
CA PRO A 122 -16.59 -2.04 -9.35
C PRO A 122 -16.90 -3.52 -9.62
N GLY A 123 -17.52 -3.82 -10.76
CA GLY A 123 -17.86 -5.18 -11.15
C GLY A 123 -19.21 -5.72 -10.65
N SER A 124 -20.01 -4.91 -9.95
CA SER A 124 -21.39 -5.26 -9.55
C SER A 124 -22.38 -5.38 -10.72
N GLY A 125 -22.06 -4.80 -11.88
CA GLY A 125 -22.83 -4.94 -13.13
C GLY A 125 -22.46 -6.18 -13.95
N LYS A 126 -21.96 -7.25 -13.33
CA LYS A 126 -21.56 -8.47 -14.03
C LYS A 126 -22.68 -9.51 -14.01
N THR A 127 -22.84 -10.18 -15.14
CA THR A 127 -23.63 -11.40 -15.30
C THR A 127 -22.66 -12.55 -15.53
N LEU A 128 -22.84 -13.65 -14.83
CA LEU A 128 -22.17 -14.92 -15.09
C LEU A 128 -23.09 -15.76 -15.98
N VAL A 129 -22.48 -16.53 -16.86
CA VAL A 129 -23.18 -17.45 -17.77
C VAL A 129 -22.43 -18.77 -17.80
N THR A 130 -23.14 -19.88 -17.66
CA THR A 130 -22.54 -21.23 -17.63
C THR A 130 -23.31 -22.21 -18.51
N THR A 131 -22.58 -23.11 -19.19
CA THR A 131 -23.12 -24.21 -20.01
C THR A 131 -22.04 -25.27 -20.27
N VAL A 132 -22.40 -26.42 -20.87
CA VAL A 132 -21.42 -27.36 -21.44
C VAL A 132 -20.90 -26.82 -22.79
N SER A 133 -19.59 -26.62 -22.88
CA SER A 133 -18.92 -25.98 -24.02
C SER A 133 -18.88 -26.86 -25.28
N PRO A 134 -19.24 -26.35 -26.47
CA PRO A 134 -19.11 -27.08 -27.73
C PRO A 134 -17.68 -27.42 -28.13
N GLY A 135 -16.72 -26.57 -27.73
CA GLY A 135 -15.31 -26.76 -28.09
C GLY A 135 -14.59 -27.79 -27.20
N THR A 136 -15.01 -27.94 -25.94
CA THR A 136 -14.28 -28.74 -24.95
C THR A 136 -15.09 -29.87 -24.33
N GLY A 137 -16.41 -29.90 -24.51
CA GLY A 137 -17.30 -30.88 -23.87
C GLY A 137 -17.35 -30.76 -22.33
N SER A 138 -16.72 -29.74 -21.75
CA SER A 138 -16.66 -29.50 -20.31
C SER A 138 -17.58 -28.35 -19.92
N ILE A 139 -18.01 -28.31 -18.66
CA ILE A 139 -18.72 -27.15 -18.10
C ILE A 139 -17.80 -25.93 -18.18
N MET A 140 -18.30 -24.85 -18.76
CA MET A 140 -17.58 -23.58 -18.91
C MET A 140 -18.40 -22.42 -18.36
N ASP A 141 -17.72 -21.53 -17.65
CA ASP A 141 -18.26 -20.25 -17.21
C ASP A 141 -17.66 -19.07 -17.99
N CYS A 142 -18.48 -18.05 -18.23
CA CYS A 142 -18.06 -16.77 -18.77
C CYS A 142 -18.70 -15.63 -18.00
N ASN A 143 -17.97 -14.52 -17.83
CA ASN A 143 -18.48 -13.32 -17.19
C ASN A 143 -18.58 -12.17 -18.21
N VAL A 144 -19.64 -11.39 -18.12
CA VAL A 144 -19.89 -10.25 -18.99
C VAL A 144 -20.47 -9.09 -18.21
N GLY A 145 -20.05 -7.87 -18.53
CA GLY A 145 -20.65 -6.67 -17.95
C GLY A 145 -21.94 -6.31 -18.68
N GLY A 146 -22.83 -5.57 -18.04
CA GLY A 146 -24.08 -5.10 -18.65
C GLY A 146 -25.17 -4.93 -17.62
N TYR A 147 -26.39 -4.64 -18.07
CA TYR A 147 -27.52 -4.44 -17.16
C TYR A 147 -28.37 -5.70 -16.96
N PHE A 148 -28.19 -6.74 -17.78
CA PHE A 148 -29.03 -7.95 -17.72
C PHE A 148 -29.05 -8.62 -16.35
N GLY A 149 -27.90 -9.00 -15.78
CA GLY A 149 -27.82 -9.64 -14.47
C GLY A 149 -28.43 -8.80 -13.33
N PRO A 150 -28.08 -7.51 -13.19
CA PRO A 150 -28.76 -6.62 -12.27
C PRO A 150 -30.28 -6.54 -12.51
N PHE A 151 -30.72 -6.39 -13.76
CA PHE A 151 -32.14 -6.25 -14.06
C PHE A 151 -32.93 -7.53 -13.76
N LEU A 152 -32.32 -8.71 -13.94
CA LEU A 152 -32.88 -10.00 -13.56
C LEU A 152 -33.00 -10.13 -12.04
N LYS A 153 -31.98 -9.70 -11.29
CA LYS A 153 -32.03 -9.66 -9.83
C LYS A 153 -33.17 -8.79 -9.33
N PHE A 154 -33.23 -7.55 -9.82
CA PHE A 154 -34.27 -6.60 -9.42
C PHE A 154 -35.64 -6.91 -10.03
N SER A 155 -35.76 -7.86 -10.96
CA SER A 155 -37.06 -8.40 -11.35
C SER A 155 -37.53 -9.52 -10.40
N GLY A 156 -36.71 -9.89 -9.41
CA GLY A 156 -37.06 -10.86 -8.38
C GLY A 156 -36.51 -12.26 -8.63
N TYR A 157 -35.43 -12.40 -9.40
CA TYR A 157 -34.79 -13.70 -9.67
C TYR A 157 -33.26 -13.65 -9.49
N ASP A 158 -32.70 -14.52 -8.65
CA ASP A 158 -31.26 -14.60 -8.38
C ASP A 158 -30.48 -15.30 -9.52
N ALA A 159 -31.17 -16.13 -10.29
CA ALA A 159 -30.65 -16.80 -11.47
C ALA A 159 -31.77 -17.15 -12.47
N LEU A 160 -31.37 -17.38 -13.72
CA LEU A 160 -32.21 -17.87 -14.82
C LEU A 160 -31.54 -19.12 -15.44
N THR A 161 -32.29 -20.21 -15.56
CA THR A 161 -31.85 -21.44 -16.24
C THR A 161 -32.75 -21.71 -17.44
N ILE A 162 -32.15 -21.95 -18.61
CA ILE A 162 -32.87 -22.29 -19.83
C ILE A 162 -32.42 -23.66 -20.34
N VAL A 163 -33.38 -24.58 -20.51
CA VAL A 163 -33.19 -25.93 -21.06
C VAL A 163 -34.14 -26.17 -22.25
N GLY A 164 -34.02 -27.34 -22.89
CA GLY A 164 -34.82 -27.71 -24.06
C GLY A 164 -34.33 -27.01 -25.34
N LYS A 165 -35.05 -27.21 -26.45
CA LYS A 165 -34.85 -26.54 -27.74
C LYS A 165 -36.19 -26.07 -28.30
N ALA A 166 -36.26 -24.81 -28.70
CA ALA A 166 -37.47 -24.30 -29.34
C ALA A 166 -37.62 -24.88 -30.76
N THR A 167 -38.86 -25.03 -31.21
CA THR A 167 -39.20 -25.54 -32.56
C THR A 167 -39.00 -24.49 -33.66
N SER A 168 -39.00 -23.20 -33.30
CA SER A 168 -38.77 -22.05 -34.18
C SER A 168 -37.94 -20.98 -33.49
N GLU A 169 -37.49 -19.99 -34.25
CA GLU A 169 -36.77 -18.82 -33.71
C GLU A 169 -37.61 -18.11 -32.63
N THR A 170 -37.08 -18.06 -31.42
CA THR A 170 -37.82 -17.69 -30.21
C THR A 170 -37.15 -16.55 -29.46
N ILE A 171 -37.95 -15.60 -28.99
CA ILE A 171 -37.54 -14.57 -28.04
C ILE A 171 -38.20 -14.84 -26.68
N ILE A 172 -37.41 -14.78 -25.62
CA ILE A 172 -37.94 -14.78 -24.24
C ILE A 172 -37.89 -13.34 -23.74
N ARG A 173 -39.03 -12.82 -23.31
CA ARG A 173 -39.14 -11.47 -22.76
C ARG A 173 -39.53 -11.52 -21.29
N ILE A 174 -38.74 -10.88 -20.44
CA ILE A 174 -38.99 -10.68 -19.02
C ILE A 174 -39.31 -9.19 -18.83
N ASP A 175 -40.59 -8.88 -18.66
CA ASP A 175 -41.08 -7.52 -18.44
C ASP A 175 -41.41 -7.35 -16.96
N ALA A 176 -40.43 -6.85 -16.20
CA ALA A 176 -40.59 -6.61 -14.78
C ALA A 176 -41.58 -5.48 -14.50
N VAL A 177 -41.69 -4.50 -15.41
CA VAL A 177 -42.61 -3.35 -15.26
C VAL A 177 -44.06 -3.82 -15.33
N ALA A 178 -44.36 -4.75 -16.25
CA ALA A 178 -45.68 -5.34 -16.39
C ALA A 178 -45.90 -6.62 -15.55
N GLY A 179 -44.87 -7.11 -14.83
CA GLY A 179 -44.94 -8.32 -14.02
C GLY A 179 -45.22 -9.59 -14.84
N LYS A 180 -44.63 -9.71 -16.04
CA LYS A 180 -44.88 -10.89 -16.91
C LYS A 180 -43.68 -11.34 -17.73
N ILE A 181 -43.66 -12.64 -18.03
CA ILE A 181 -42.68 -13.30 -18.88
C ILE A 181 -43.42 -13.87 -20.08
N THR A 182 -42.92 -13.63 -21.29
CA THR A 182 -43.48 -14.18 -22.53
C THR A 182 -42.43 -14.96 -23.32
N ILE A 183 -42.85 -16.06 -23.92
CA ILE A 183 -42.09 -16.81 -24.92
C ILE A 183 -42.78 -16.55 -26.26
N GLU A 184 -42.07 -15.96 -27.20
CA GLU A 184 -42.64 -15.41 -28.43
C GLU A 184 -41.91 -15.98 -29.65
N LYS A 185 -42.63 -16.39 -30.70
CA LYS A 185 -42.02 -16.66 -32.00
C LYS A 185 -41.64 -15.34 -32.64
N ALA A 186 -40.42 -15.28 -33.16
CA ALA A 186 -39.82 -14.07 -33.70
C ALA A 186 -39.25 -14.37 -35.09
N PRO A 187 -40.07 -14.26 -36.17
CA PRO A 187 -39.69 -14.71 -37.50
C PRO A 187 -38.96 -13.67 -38.35
N LEU A 188 -39.15 -12.37 -38.12
CA LEU A 188 -38.74 -11.32 -39.07
C LEU A 188 -37.49 -10.52 -38.65
N GLU A 189 -37.08 -10.59 -37.39
CA GLU A 189 -35.99 -9.78 -36.83
C GLU A 189 -34.64 -10.24 -37.36
N ASN A 190 -33.68 -9.31 -37.44
CA ASN A 190 -32.35 -9.59 -37.94
C ASN A 190 -31.62 -10.63 -37.07
N ILE A 191 -30.69 -11.37 -37.67
CA ILE A 191 -29.85 -12.35 -36.96
C ILE A 191 -28.52 -11.72 -36.53
N ASP A 192 -28.11 -10.60 -37.15
CA ASP A 192 -26.87 -9.93 -36.79
C ASP A 192 -27.03 -9.19 -35.46
N ALA A 193 -26.22 -9.59 -34.47
CA ALA A 193 -26.41 -9.22 -33.07
C ALA A 193 -26.48 -7.70 -32.81
N HIS A 194 -25.71 -6.90 -33.55
CA HIS A 194 -25.70 -5.44 -33.41
C HIS A 194 -27.01 -4.79 -33.88
N ILE A 195 -27.56 -5.25 -35.02
CA ILE A 195 -28.84 -4.77 -35.54
C ILE A 195 -29.99 -5.29 -34.66
N LEU A 196 -29.97 -6.58 -34.32
CA LEU A 196 -30.99 -7.20 -33.47
C LEU A 196 -31.09 -6.53 -32.09
N CYS A 197 -29.96 -6.14 -31.48
CA CYS A 197 -29.98 -5.43 -30.21
C CYS A 197 -30.67 -4.07 -30.31
N GLU A 198 -30.44 -3.34 -31.40
CA GLU A 198 -31.10 -2.05 -31.65
C GLU A 198 -32.59 -2.24 -31.93
N GLU A 199 -32.97 -3.14 -32.84
CA GLU A 199 -34.36 -3.46 -33.16
C GLU A 199 -35.18 -3.80 -31.91
N LEU A 200 -34.66 -4.68 -31.05
CA LEU A 200 -35.36 -5.08 -29.83
C LEU A 200 -35.35 -3.98 -28.75
N THR A 201 -34.31 -3.15 -28.69
CA THR A 201 -34.28 -2.01 -27.76
C THR A 201 -35.33 -0.97 -28.14
N GLU A 202 -35.44 -0.65 -29.43
CA GLU A 202 -36.47 0.24 -29.97
C GLU A 202 -37.87 -0.35 -29.78
N MET A 203 -38.04 -1.64 -30.07
CA MET A 203 -39.36 -2.28 -30.07
C MET A 203 -39.99 -2.37 -28.69
N TYR A 204 -39.20 -2.54 -27.63
CA TYR A 204 -39.71 -2.76 -26.26
C TYR A 204 -39.60 -1.56 -25.33
N ALA A 205 -38.96 -0.48 -25.76
CA ALA A 205 -38.97 0.79 -25.04
C ALA A 205 -40.29 1.54 -25.27
N ASP A 206 -40.79 2.21 -24.22
CA ASP A 206 -41.98 3.08 -24.36
C ASP A 206 -41.61 4.44 -24.98
N ASP A 207 -40.39 4.92 -24.71
CA ASP A 207 -39.84 6.19 -25.18
C ASP A 207 -38.30 6.15 -25.21
N GLU A 208 -37.67 7.23 -25.68
CA GLU A 208 -36.19 7.37 -25.76
C GLU A 208 -35.47 7.17 -24.42
N LEU A 209 -36.04 7.66 -23.32
CA LEU A 209 -35.45 7.52 -21.99
C LEU A 209 -35.62 6.11 -21.45
N ASP A 210 -36.67 5.41 -21.88
CA ASP A 210 -36.95 4.05 -21.48
C ASP A 210 -36.02 3.01 -22.12
N LYS A 211 -35.35 3.35 -23.24
CA LYS A 211 -34.35 2.48 -23.88
C LYS A 211 -33.23 2.04 -22.93
N ARG A 212 -32.89 2.85 -21.92
CA ARG A 212 -31.90 2.49 -20.88
C ARG A 212 -32.34 1.36 -19.95
N ASN A 213 -33.64 1.09 -19.90
CA ASN A 213 -34.27 0.07 -19.07
C ASN A 213 -34.43 -1.26 -19.80
N ILE A 214 -33.93 -1.36 -21.05
CA ILE A 214 -33.93 -2.57 -21.86
C ILE A 214 -32.52 -3.17 -21.89
N ALA A 215 -32.43 -4.47 -21.57
CA ALA A 215 -31.24 -5.27 -21.74
C ALA A 215 -31.55 -6.46 -22.67
N VAL A 216 -30.76 -6.62 -23.72
CA VAL A 216 -30.92 -7.69 -24.72
C VAL A 216 -29.73 -8.64 -24.64
N VAL A 217 -29.99 -9.95 -24.65
CA VAL A 217 -28.97 -10.99 -24.79
C VAL A 217 -29.22 -11.75 -26.08
N CYS A 218 -28.26 -11.81 -26.99
CA CYS A 218 -28.42 -12.49 -28.28
C CYS A 218 -27.12 -13.09 -28.81
N ALA A 219 -27.22 -13.96 -29.81
CA ALA A 219 -26.07 -14.52 -30.51
C ALA A 219 -26.23 -14.31 -32.02
N GLY A 220 -25.16 -13.87 -32.69
CA GLY A 220 -25.19 -13.53 -34.10
C GLY A 220 -25.16 -14.76 -35.03
N ARG A 221 -25.28 -14.52 -36.35
CA ARG A 221 -25.23 -15.59 -37.39
C ARG A 221 -23.99 -16.48 -37.29
N GLY A 222 -22.84 -15.91 -36.96
CA GLY A 222 -21.59 -16.66 -36.80
C GLY A 222 -21.66 -17.78 -35.75
N ALA A 223 -22.51 -17.65 -34.73
CA ALA A 223 -22.70 -18.70 -33.72
C ALA A 223 -23.43 -19.94 -34.25
N GLN A 224 -24.10 -19.88 -35.41
CA GLN A 224 -24.70 -21.05 -36.07
C GLN A 224 -23.66 -21.89 -36.83
N HIS A 225 -22.48 -21.33 -37.10
CA HIS A 225 -21.46 -21.95 -37.95
C HIS A 225 -20.11 -22.15 -37.25
N SER A 226 -20.03 -21.87 -35.95
CA SER A 226 -18.80 -21.99 -35.16
C SER A 226 -19.10 -22.56 -33.79
N ASN A 227 -18.20 -23.41 -33.27
CA ASN A 227 -18.23 -23.92 -31.89
C ASN A 227 -17.74 -22.90 -30.85
N MET A 228 -17.27 -21.72 -31.30
CA MET A 228 -16.84 -20.61 -30.44
C MET A 228 -17.76 -19.39 -30.60
N GLY A 229 -19.06 -19.63 -30.76
CA GLY A 229 -20.07 -18.57 -30.85
C GLY A 229 -20.11 -17.71 -29.59
N VAL A 230 -20.21 -16.39 -29.81
CA VAL A 230 -20.20 -15.39 -28.75
C VAL A 230 -21.61 -14.98 -28.37
N LEU A 231 -21.87 -14.84 -27.07
CA LEU A 231 -23.12 -14.30 -26.55
C LEU A 231 -22.96 -12.81 -26.26
N ASN A 232 -23.88 -12.00 -26.78
CA ASN A 232 -23.82 -10.54 -26.78
C ASN A 232 -24.84 -9.98 -25.80
N PHE A 233 -24.43 -9.02 -24.98
CA PHE A 233 -25.24 -8.35 -23.95
C PHE A 233 -25.31 -6.86 -24.28
N SER A 234 -26.51 -6.35 -24.52
CA SER A 234 -26.71 -4.95 -24.84
C SER A 234 -26.84 -4.08 -23.60
N PHE A 235 -26.47 -2.81 -23.76
CA PHE A 235 -26.86 -1.71 -22.90
C PHE A 235 -27.02 -0.44 -23.74
N TYR A 236 -28.00 0.40 -23.43
CA TYR A 236 -28.20 1.65 -24.17
C TYR A 236 -27.25 2.75 -23.67
N ASP A 237 -26.46 3.32 -24.58
CA ASP A 237 -25.65 4.51 -24.33
C ASP A 237 -26.46 5.76 -24.67
N TRP A 238 -27.16 6.31 -23.67
CA TRP A 238 -28.04 7.48 -23.84
C TRP A 238 -27.32 8.73 -24.36
N ARG A 239 -26.00 8.85 -24.13
CA ARG A 239 -25.22 9.99 -24.63
C ARG A 239 -24.98 9.88 -26.13
N LYS A 240 -24.79 8.66 -26.61
CA LYS A 240 -24.56 8.36 -28.03
C LYS A 240 -25.81 7.89 -28.77
N ARG A 241 -26.93 7.72 -28.06
CA ARG A 241 -28.23 7.24 -28.57
C ARG A 241 -28.10 5.94 -29.39
N VAL A 242 -27.35 4.98 -28.87
CA VAL A 242 -27.05 3.72 -29.56
C VAL A 242 -26.99 2.55 -28.58
N ALA A 243 -27.45 1.37 -29.00
CA ALA A 243 -27.26 0.15 -28.22
C ALA A 243 -25.80 -0.34 -28.35
N ARG A 244 -25.10 -0.43 -27.22
CA ARG A 244 -23.73 -0.95 -27.16
C ARG A 244 -23.75 -2.39 -26.67
N ILE A 245 -22.78 -3.17 -27.11
CA ILE A 245 -22.70 -4.60 -26.80
C ILE A 245 -21.44 -4.89 -25.98
N LYS A 246 -21.57 -5.82 -25.03
CA LYS A 246 -20.48 -6.54 -24.37
C LYS A 246 -20.61 -8.04 -24.62
N GLN A 247 -19.49 -8.76 -24.58
CA GLN A 247 -19.45 -10.15 -25.03
C GLN A 247 -19.09 -11.12 -23.90
N ALA A 248 -19.85 -12.20 -23.81
CA ALA A 248 -19.45 -13.45 -23.16
C ALA A 248 -18.91 -14.39 -24.25
N GLY A 249 -17.59 -14.35 -24.48
CA GLY A 249 -16.92 -15.05 -25.58
C GLY A 249 -16.29 -16.40 -25.23
N ARG A 250 -16.30 -16.82 -23.96
CA ARG A 250 -15.60 -18.03 -23.51
C ARG A 250 -16.48 -19.26 -23.72
N GLY A 251 -15.94 -20.33 -24.31
CA GLY A 251 -16.57 -21.65 -24.33
C GLY A 251 -17.74 -21.84 -25.30
N GLY A 252 -17.95 -20.94 -26.26
CA GLY A 252 -18.96 -21.14 -27.31
C GLY A 252 -20.41 -21.08 -26.84
N ILE A 253 -20.71 -20.34 -25.76
CA ILE A 253 -22.07 -20.23 -25.20
C ILE A 253 -23.07 -19.70 -26.23
N GLY A 254 -22.65 -18.79 -27.10
CA GLY A 254 -23.51 -18.29 -28.18
C GLY A 254 -23.93 -19.38 -29.17
N THR A 255 -23.10 -20.39 -29.38
CA THR A 255 -23.44 -21.55 -30.23
C THR A 255 -24.54 -22.39 -29.59
N VAL A 256 -24.43 -22.67 -28.28
CA VAL A 256 -25.48 -23.37 -27.53
C VAL A 256 -26.79 -22.59 -27.57
N PHE A 257 -26.72 -21.26 -27.43
CA PHE A 257 -27.88 -20.36 -27.51
C PHE A 257 -28.62 -20.48 -28.85
N ARG A 258 -27.89 -20.49 -29.97
CA ARG A 258 -28.48 -20.67 -31.31
C ARG A 258 -28.94 -22.09 -31.61
N ASP A 259 -28.25 -23.11 -31.09
CA ASP A 259 -28.66 -24.52 -31.20
C ASP A 259 -30.02 -24.75 -30.52
N LYS A 260 -30.30 -24.03 -29.43
CA LYS A 260 -31.62 -24.01 -28.77
C LYS A 260 -32.69 -23.18 -29.50
N LYS A 261 -32.38 -22.61 -30.67
CA LYS A 261 -33.24 -21.71 -31.47
C LYS A 261 -33.67 -20.43 -30.74
N LEU A 262 -32.86 -19.97 -29.77
CA LEU A 262 -33.07 -18.68 -29.13
C LEU A 262 -32.50 -17.56 -30.02
N LYS A 263 -33.36 -16.60 -30.37
CA LYS A 263 -32.97 -15.37 -31.07
C LYS A 263 -32.48 -14.32 -30.08
N ALA A 264 -33.24 -14.06 -29.02
CA ALA A 264 -32.83 -13.17 -27.95
C ALA A 264 -33.51 -13.47 -26.60
N LEU A 265 -32.89 -13.00 -25.52
CA LEU A 265 -33.54 -12.71 -24.25
C LEU A 265 -33.68 -11.20 -24.14
N VAL A 266 -34.87 -10.71 -23.80
CA VAL A 266 -35.11 -9.28 -23.57
C VAL A 266 -35.59 -9.09 -22.15
N LEU A 267 -34.97 -8.16 -21.43
CA LEU A 267 -35.34 -7.84 -20.07
C LEU A 267 -35.61 -6.35 -19.94
N LYS A 268 -36.84 -6.01 -19.55
CA LYS A 268 -37.28 -4.64 -19.24
C LYS A 268 -37.42 -4.47 -17.74
N ASN A 269 -36.68 -3.53 -17.15
CA ASN A 269 -36.83 -3.20 -15.73
C ASN A 269 -36.54 -1.71 -15.46
N LYS A 270 -37.47 -1.02 -14.76
CA LYS A 270 -37.43 0.42 -14.48
C LYS A 270 -36.98 0.70 -13.04
N GLY A 271 -36.42 1.88 -12.79
CA GLY A 271 -36.09 2.34 -11.43
C GLY A 271 -34.79 1.82 -10.83
N ILE A 272 -34.00 1.06 -11.60
CA ILE A 272 -32.69 0.51 -11.16
C ILE A 272 -31.57 1.53 -11.29
N THR A 273 -31.75 2.55 -12.14
CA THR A 273 -30.84 3.70 -12.17
C THR A 273 -31.14 4.54 -10.95
N PRO A 274 -30.24 4.63 -9.95
CA PRO A 274 -30.53 5.45 -8.79
C PRO A 274 -30.62 6.91 -9.25
N ALA A 275 -31.53 7.67 -8.66
CA ALA A 275 -31.57 9.11 -8.82
C ALA A 275 -30.32 9.71 -8.14
N TRP A 276 -29.16 9.59 -8.78
CA TRP A 276 -27.91 10.11 -8.22
C TRP A 276 -27.90 11.62 -8.42
N ARG A 277 -28.11 12.36 -7.34
CA ARG A 277 -27.30 13.56 -7.13
C ARG A 277 -26.00 13.07 -6.53
N LEU A 278 -24.90 13.29 -7.25
CA LEU A 278 -23.55 12.97 -6.78
C LEU A 278 -23.36 13.48 -5.34
N GLU A 279 -23.93 14.67 -5.10
CA GLU A 279 -24.01 15.44 -3.86
C GLU A 279 -24.44 14.65 -2.61
N ASP A 280 -25.33 13.68 -2.77
CA ASP A 280 -25.97 12.96 -1.66
C ASP A 280 -25.33 11.59 -1.37
N SER A 281 -24.31 11.20 -2.16
CA SER A 281 -23.66 9.90 -1.98
C SER A 281 -22.65 9.93 -0.84
N LYS A 282 -22.58 8.83 -0.06
CA LYS A 282 -21.50 8.61 0.93
C LYS A 282 -20.10 8.73 0.32
N VAL A 283 -19.96 8.42 -0.97
CA VAL A 283 -18.72 8.57 -1.73
C VAL A 283 -18.41 10.04 -2.02
N ALA A 284 -19.40 10.88 -2.32
CA ALA A 284 -19.18 12.32 -2.45
C ALA A 284 -18.84 12.99 -1.12
N ALA A 285 -19.34 12.48 0.01
CA ALA A 285 -18.89 12.91 1.34
C ALA A 285 -17.42 12.53 1.62
N LEU A 286 -16.89 11.50 0.94
CA LEU A 286 -15.48 11.10 0.99
C LEU A 286 -14.60 11.83 -0.06
N LEU A 287 -15.19 12.26 -1.18
CA LEU A 287 -14.50 12.96 -2.27
C LEU A 287 -14.54 14.48 -2.15
N ARG A 288 -15.40 15.03 -1.29
CA ARG A 288 -15.36 16.45 -0.92
C ARG A 288 -14.36 16.62 0.22
N PRO A 289 -13.21 17.28 0.03
CA PRO A 289 -12.47 17.79 1.18
C PRO A 289 -13.44 18.64 1.99
N LYS A 290 -13.61 18.35 3.29
CA LYS A 290 -14.66 18.98 4.12
C LYS A 290 -14.47 20.50 4.20
N THR A 291 -13.25 20.98 3.97
CA THR A 291 -12.90 22.38 3.78
C THR A 291 -11.62 22.44 2.93
N ILE A 292 -11.59 23.22 1.86
CA ILE A 292 -10.33 23.52 1.14
C ILE A 292 -9.65 24.66 1.90
N SER A 293 -8.59 24.35 2.64
CA SER A 293 -7.79 25.38 3.32
C SER A 293 -6.95 26.17 2.30
N THR A 294 -7.00 27.50 2.39
CA THR A 294 -6.17 28.41 1.61
C THR A 294 -5.35 29.30 2.55
N CYS A 295 -4.09 29.55 2.19
CA CYS A 295 -3.26 30.56 2.84
C CYS A 295 -3.05 31.71 1.86
N GLU A 296 -3.64 32.87 2.17
CA GLU A 296 -3.65 34.03 1.27
C GLU A 296 -2.79 35.20 1.78
N SER A 297 -2.23 35.11 3.00
CA SER A 297 -1.42 36.19 3.54
C SER A 297 -0.07 36.28 2.79
N PRO A 298 0.45 37.51 2.53
CA PRO A 298 1.74 37.68 1.88
C PRO A 298 2.89 36.99 2.62
N ARG A 299 2.79 36.87 3.95
CA ARG A 299 3.77 36.19 4.80
C ARG A 299 3.76 34.68 4.58
N ASP A 300 2.57 34.07 4.48
CA ASP A 300 2.45 32.63 4.24
C ASP A 300 2.94 32.25 2.84
N LEU A 301 2.62 33.07 1.83
CA LEU A 301 3.11 32.88 0.47
C LEU A 301 4.65 32.99 0.39
N ALA A 302 5.24 33.95 1.12
CA ALA A 302 6.69 34.06 1.20
C ALA A 302 7.34 32.83 1.87
N ALA A 303 6.72 32.30 2.93
CA ALA A 303 7.18 31.08 3.59
C ALA A 303 7.10 29.85 2.66
N ILE A 304 5.96 29.67 1.95
CA ILE A 304 5.78 28.58 0.96
C ILE A 304 6.86 28.67 -0.12
N ARG A 305 7.06 29.85 -0.71
CA ARG A 305 8.07 30.07 -1.76
C ARG A 305 9.49 29.86 -1.25
N GLY A 306 9.77 30.23 0.00
CA GLY A 306 11.05 29.96 0.66
C GLY A 306 11.33 28.46 0.76
N ILE A 307 10.34 27.66 1.16
CA ILE A 307 10.47 26.20 1.23
C ILE A 307 10.69 25.60 -0.15
N ILE A 308 9.89 26.00 -1.16
CA ILE A 308 10.05 25.53 -2.55
C ILE A 308 11.45 25.87 -3.08
N GLY A 309 11.95 27.08 -2.79
CA GLY A 309 13.27 27.54 -3.20
C GLY A 309 14.41 26.77 -2.54
N ALA A 310 14.25 26.31 -1.30
CA ALA A 310 15.25 25.47 -0.61
C ALA A 310 15.48 24.12 -1.33
N TRP A 311 14.47 23.64 -2.04
CA TRP A 311 14.52 22.43 -2.87
C TRP A 311 14.73 22.72 -4.36
N ASN A 312 15.21 23.93 -4.71
CA ASN A 312 15.45 24.37 -6.09
C ASN A 312 14.25 24.25 -7.04
N ALA A 313 13.02 24.16 -6.51
CA ALA A 313 11.81 23.86 -7.29
C ALA A 313 11.92 22.60 -8.18
N ASP A 314 12.68 21.60 -7.72
CA ASP A 314 12.86 20.34 -8.45
C ASP A 314 11.60 19.45 -8.34
N PRO A 315 11.00 19.01 -9.47
CA PRO A 315 9.80 18.17 -9.47
C PRO A 315 9.98 16.79 -8.80
N GLU A 316 11.21 16.29 -8.64
CA GLU A 316 11.46 15.02 -7.95
C GLU A 316 11.25 15.12 -6.43
N TYR A 317 11.48 16.32 -5.86
CA TYR A 317 11.42 16.59 -4.42
C TYR A 317 10.07 17.18 -3.96
N VAL A 318 9.00 17.02 -4.76
CA VAL A 318 7.67 17.56 -4.40
C VAL A 318 7.11 16.95 -3.12
N ILE A 319 7.47 15.71 -2.79
CA ILE A 319 7.05 15.06 -1.54
C ILE A 319 7.74 15.73 -0.35
N GLU A 320 9.03 16.00 -0.44
CA GLU A 320 9.83 16.67 0.58
C GLU A 320 9.34 18.12 0.77
N MET A 321 9.07 18.84 -0.31
CA MET A 321 8.44 20.17 -0.25
C MET A 321 7.09 20.11 0.49
N MET A 322 6.23 19.14 0.17
CA MET A 322 4.96 18.94 0.86
C MET A 322 5.14 18.60 2.35
N GLN A 323 6.17 17.83 2.71
CA GLN A 323 6.49 17.49 4.10
C GLN A 323 6.90 18.74 4.89
N ASP A 324 7.79 19.56 4.34
CA ASP A 324 8.28 20.77 5.00
C ASP A 324 7.17 21.83 5.12
N ILE A 325 6.33 21.97 4.09
CA ILE A 325 5.12 22.82 4.15
C ILE A 325 4.18 22.31 5.23
N GLN A 326 3.90 21.00 5.29
CA GLN A 326 3.05 20.46 6.33
C GLN A 326 3.66 20.63 7.72
N GLU A 327 4.97 20.53 7.88
CA GLU A 327 5.62 20.78 9.16
C GLU A 327 5.46 22.24 9.60
N HIS A 328 5.52 23.18 8.66
CA HIS A 328 5.33 24.60 8.92
C HIS A 328 3.87 24.97 9.21
N PHE A 329 2.93 24.51 8.39
CA PHE A 329 1.52 24.91 8.44
C PHE A 329 0.60 23.89 9.14
N ARG A 330 1.14 22.74 9.57
CA ARG A 330 0.42 21.56 10.14
C ARG A 330 -0.53 20.85 9.18
N HIS A 331 -0.59 21.28 7.93
CA HIS A 331 -1.35 20.69 6.83
C HIS A 331 -0.78 21.23 5.51
N ILE A 332 -1.27 20.73 4.38
CA ILE A 332 -0.90 21.21 3.05
C ILE A 332 -2.07 22.03 2.49
N PRO A 333 -1.98 23.38 2.52
CA PRO A 333 -3.02 24.24 1.94
C PRO A 333 -3.08 24.06 0.42
N LYS A 334 -4.25 24.33 -0.17
CA LYS A 334 -4.38 24.33 -1.63
C LYS A 334 -3.45 25.34 -2.29
N THR A 335 -3.25 26.51 -1.68
CA THR A 335 -2.34 27.53 -2.20
C THR A 335 -0.90 27.04 -2.27
N ALA A 336 -0.47 26.18 -1.34
CA ALA A 336 0.84 25.54 -1.40
C ALA A 336 0.95 24.57 -2.60
N LEU A 337 -0.07 23.74 -2.85
CA LEU A 337 -0.09 22.86 -4.04
C LEU A 337 -0.07 23.66 -5.35
N ASP A 338 -0.80 24.78 -5.39
CA ASP A 338 -0.82 25.66 -6.56
C ASP A 338 0.53 26.34 -6.81
N GLU A 339 1.23 26.78 -5.76
CA GLU A 339 2.58 27.37 -5.84
C GLU A 339 3.64 26.32 -6.22
N ILE A 340 3.57 25.10 -5.67
CA ILE A 340 4.44 23.98 -6.10
C ILE A 340 4.21 23.70 -7.59
N ALA A 341 2.95 23.61 -8.03
CA ALA A 341 2.62 23.35 -9.43
C ALA A 341 3.20 24.41 -10.37
N LEU A 342 3.15 25.69 -9.96
CA LEU A 342 3.69 26.80 -10.74
C LEU A 342 5.22 26.75 -10.81
N ALA A 343 5.89 26.50 -9.70
CA ALA A 343 7.35 26.52 -9.61
C ALA A 343 7.99 25.30 -10.30
N THR A 344 7.47 24.10 -10.02
CA THR A 344 8.01 22.83 -10.53
C THR A 344 7.48 22.46 -11.92
N ARG A 345 6.45 23.18 -12.40
CA ARG A 345 5.65 22.84 -13.62
C ARG A 345 4.96 21.47 -13.54
N ALA A 346 4.86 20.88 -12.35
CA ALA A 346 4.10 19.65 -12.15
C ALA A 346 2.58 19.89 -12.33
N PRO A 347 1.83 18.96 -12.96
CA PRO A 347 0.39 19.08 -13.07
C PRO A 347 -0.29 19.11 -11.69
N ARG A 348 -1.23 20.04 -11.46
CA ARG A 348 -1.98 20.13 -10.18
C ARG A 348 -2.67 18.82 -9.80
N ALA A 349 -3.22 18.11 -10.78
CA ALA A 349 -3.86 16.81 -10.55
C ALA A 349 -2.86 15.77 -10.01
N HIS A 350 -1.60 15.81 -10.48
CA HIS A 350 -0.53 14.95 -9.99
C HIS A 350 -0.19 15.27 -8.53
N LEU A 351 -0.02 16.56 -8.19
CA LEU A 351 0.26 16.97 -6.82
C LEU A 351 -0.89 16.66 -5.86
N TYR A 352 -2.14 16.78 -6.31
CA TYR A 352 -3.30 16.41 -5.51
C TYR A 352 -3.37 14.89 -5.30
N HIS A 353 -3.03 14.09 -6.32
CA HIS A 353 -2.92 12.63 -6.18
C HIS A 353 -1.86 12.27 -5.14
N VAL A 354 -0.67 12.87 -5.22
CA VAL A 354 0.40 12.69 -4.21
C VAL A 354 -0.08 13.07 -2.81
N ALA A 355 -0.65 14.27 -2.65
CA ALA A 355 -1.11 14.77 -1.35
C ALA A 355 -2.23 13.92 -0.71
N THR A 356 -3.01 13.20 -1.51
CA THR A 356 -4.12 12.34 -1.03
C THR A 356 -3.76 10.86 -0.95
N PHE A 357 -2.69 10.42 -1.63
CA PHE A 357 -2.21 9.04 -1.61
C PHE A 357 -1.50 8.69 -0.30
N TYR A 358 -0.64 9.58 0.19
CA TYR A 358 0.19 9.33 1.37
C TYR A 358 -0.54 9.66 2.67
N LYS A 359 -0.69 8.67 3.57
CA LYS A 359 -1.40 8.83 4.84
C LYS A 359 -0.76 9.84 5.79
N ALA A 360 0.56 10.09 5.67
CA ALA A 360 1.21 11.10 6.48
C ALA A 360 0.81 12.52 6.08
N PHE A 361 0.32 12.73 4.86
CA PHE A 361 -0.16 14.03 4.40
C PHE A 361 -1.59 14.30 4.84
N SER A 362 -1.85 15.57 5.15
CA SER A 362 -3.18 16.08 5.48
C SER A 362 -3.38 17.39 4.75
N ILE A 363 -4.43 17.44 3.95
CA ILE A 363 -4.93 18.68 3.33
C ILE A 363 -5.88 19.45 4.27
N GLU A 364 -6.24 18.84 5.39
CA GLU A 364 -7.05 19.44 6.46
C GLU A 364 -6.15 19.88 7.63
N PRO A 365 -6.45 21.00 8.30
CA PRO A 365 -5.69 21.47 9.46
C PRO A 365 -5.56 20.40 10.55
N ARG A 366 -4.32 20.10 10.95
CA ARG A 366 -4.03 19.21 12.08
C ARG A 366 -3.70 20.01 13.34
N GLY A 367 -3.89 19.36 14.49
CA GLY A 367 -3.62 19.95 15.78
C GLY A 367 -2.12 20.13 16.03
N GLU A 368 -1.78 20.91 17.05
CA GLU A 368 -0.39 21.14 17.49
C GLU A 368 0.37 19.84 17.80
N THR A 369 -0.33 18.83 18.28
CA THR A 369 0.26 17.53 18.62
C THR A 369 -0.55 16.38 18.05
N THR A 370 0.10 15.51 17.28
CA THR A 370 -0.51 14.29 16.77
C THR A 370 -0.28 13.14 17.75
N ILE A 371 -1.35 12.44 18.13
CA ILE A 371 -1.36 11.24 18.95
C ILE A 371 -1.61 10.05 18.03
N GLN A 372 -0.65 9.15 17.92
CA GLN A 372 -0.75 7.95 17.09
C GLN A 372 -0.79 6.70 17.95
N VAL A 373 -1.91 5.98 17.92
CA VAL A 373 -2.06 4.69 18.63
C VAL A 373 -1.75 3.55 17.66
N CYS A 374 -0.76 2.73 18.02
CA CYS A 374 -0.38 1.58 17.21
C CYS A 374 -1.40 0.45 17.32
N MET A 375 -1.99 0.08 16.19
CA MET A 375 -2.98 -1.00 16.06
C MET A 375 -2.38 -2.27 15.43
N GLY A 376 -1.05 -2.36 15.37
CA GLY A 376 -0.34 -3.52 14.83
C GLY A 376 -0.51 -4.74 15.71
N THR A 377 -0.27 -5.94 15.16
CA THR A 377 -0.61 -7.23 15.79
C THR A 377 -0.15 -7.33 17.25
N ALA A 378 1.11 -6.99 17.55
CA ALA A 378 1.63 -7.04 18.92
C ALA A 378 0.91 -6.07 19.89
N CYS A 379 0.54 -4.88 19.42
CA CYS A 379 -0.19 -3.89 20.22
C CYS A 379 -1.66 -4.29 20.36
N HIS A 380 -2.27 -4.79 19.29
CA HIS A 380 -3.64 -5.28 19.28
C HIS A 380 -3.83 -6.41 20.30
N VAL A 381 -2.97 -7.44 20.28
CA VAL A 381 -3.00 -8.56 21.23
C VAL A 381 -2.85 -8.09 22.68
N LYS A 382 -2.05 -7.04 22.91
CA LYS A 382 -1.88 -6.43 24.24
C LYS A 382 -2.95 -5.38 24.60
N GLY A 383 -4.03 -5.26 23.82
CA GLY A 383 -5.20 -4.46 24.18
C GLY A 383 -5.16 -3.00 23.71
N ALA A 384 -4.47 -2.67 22.63
CA ALA A 384 -4.39 -1.30 22.08
C ALA A 384 -5.76 -0.65 21.78
N SER A 385 -6.80 -1.44 21.47
CA SER A 385 -8.16 -0.92 21.29
C SER A 385 -8.67 -0.15 22.51
N ARG A 386 -8.39 -0.67 23.72
CA ARG A 386 -8.81 -0.02 24.97
C ARG A 386 -8.07 1.29 25.22
N ILE A 387 -6.84 1.40 24.73
CA ILE A 387 -6.03 2.63 24.80
C ILE A 387 -6.63 3.67 23.85
N LEU A 388 -6.95 3.26 22.62
CA LEU A 388 -7.61 4.11 21.63
C LEU A 388 -8.96 4.63 22.16
N ASP A 389 -9.80 3.75 22.71
CA ASP A 389 -11.08 4.11 23.33
C ASP A 389 -10.90 5.10 24.50
N GLY A 390 -9.76 5.03 25.20
CA GLY A 390 -9.40 5.98 26.27
C GLY A 390 -9.11 7.37 25.72
N PHE A 391 -8.30 7.45 24.66
CA PHE A 391 -8.03 8.72 23.99
C PHE A 391 -9.29 9.32 23.36
N GLU A 392 -10.13 8.51 22.70
CA GLU A 392 -11.40 8.98 22.13
C GLU A 392 -12.32 9.60 23.22
N ARG A 393 -12.41 8.96 24.38
CA ARG A 393 -13.24 9.44 25.50
C ARG A 393 -12.73 10.76 26.09
N ILE A 394 -11.42 10.91 26.22
CA ILE A 394 -10.81 12.10 26.84
C ILE A 394 -10.79 13.27 25.86
N LEU A 395 -10.45 13.03 24.60
CA LEU A 395 -10.31 14.09 23.58
C LEU A 395 -11.64 14.44 22.91
N GLY A 396 -12.64 13.56 22.96
CA GLY A 396 -13.94 13.77 22.32
C GLY A 396 -13.92 13.70 20.79
N VAL A 397 -12.87 13.11 20.21
CA VAL A 397 -12.67 12.99 18.75
C VAL A 397 -12.39 11.55 18.34
N LYS A 398 -12.69 11.21 17.08
CA LYS A 398 -12.42 9.89 16.51
C LYS A 398 -11.05 9.84 15.78
N PRO A 399 -10.53 8.64 15.49
CA PRO A 399 -9.31 8.50 14.71
C PRO A 399 -9.43 9.16 13.33
N GLY A 400 -8.46 10.01 12.99
CA GLY A 400 -8.46 10.87 11.81
C GLY A 400 -8.98 12.29 12.09
N GLU A 401 -9.54 12.56 13.26
CA GLU A 401 -10.11 13.87 13.60
C GLU A 401 -9.18 14.69 14.52
N THR A 402 -9.38 16.01 14.47
CA THR A 402 -8.67 17.01 15.26
C THR A 402 -9.63 17.65 16.25
N THR A 403 -9.17 17.91 17.48
CA THR A 403 -9.95 18.62 18.50
C THR A 403 -10.30 20.03 18.04
N SER A 404 -11.43 20.56 18.49
CA SER A 404 -11.95 21.88 18.06
C SER A 404 -11.02 23.05 18.41
N ASP A 405 -10.17 22.88 19.43
CA ASP A 405 -9.14 23.84 19.84
C ASP A 405 -7.83 23.72 19.03
N LEU A 406 -7.77 22.80 18.06
CA LEU A 406 -6.58 22.47 17.27
C LEU A 406 -5.35 22.11 18.13
N LYS A 407 -5.56 21.58 19.34
CA LYS A 407 -4.45 21.14 20.18
C LYS A 407 -3.99 19.72 19.85
N TYR A 408 -4.93 18.81 19.60
CA TYR A 408 -4.63 17.39 19.36
C TYR A 408 -5.28 16.84 18.11
N THR A 409 -4.55 15.99 17.39
CA THR A 409 -5.11 15.11 16.35
C THR A 409 -4.93 13.66 16.78
N LEU A 410 -5.98 12.84 16.71
CA LEU A 410 -5.92 11.43 17.08
C LEU A 410 -5.84 10.55 15.84
N ASP A 411 -4.84 9.70 15.73
CA ASP A 411 -4.64 8.78 14.61
C ASP A 411 -4.53 7.32 15.08
N ALA A 412 -5.18 6.42 14.33
CA ALA A 412 -4.94 4.99 14.43
C ALA A 412 -3.99 4.55 13.31
N VAL A 413 -2.82 4.02 13.68
CA VAL A 413 -1.76 3.62 12.73
C VAL A 413 -1.52 2.11 12.76
N ARG A 414 -0.98 1.57 11.67
CA ARG A 414 -0.73 0.11 11.57
C ARG A 414 0.46 -0.33 12.40
N CYS A 415 1.63 0.28 12.25
CA CYS A 415 2.81 -0.10 13.02
C CYS A 415 3.73 1.10 13.19
N LEU A 416 4.23 1.31 14.41
CA LEU A 416 5.23 2.32 14.77
C LEU A 416 6.66 1.73 14.87
N GLY A 417 6.89 0.50 14.41
CA GLY A 417 8.20 -0.16 14.42
C GLY A 417 8.80 -0.43 15.80
N ALA A 418 8.04 -0.31 16.89
CA ALA A 418 8.52 -0.54 18.26
C ALA A 418 7.83 -1.74 18.95
N CYS A 419 7.60 -2.82 18.20
CA CYS A 419 6.78 -3.94 18.67
C CYS A 419 7.32 -4.66 19.92
N SER A 420 8.63 -4.58 20.19
CA SER A 420 9.27 -5.16 21.38
C SER A 420 8.82 -4.52 22.70
N ILE A 421 8.24 -3.32 22.64
CA ILE A 421 7.72 -2.56 23.79
C ILE A 421 6.19 -2.32 23.66
N ALA A 422 5.47 -3.17 22.94
CA ALA A 422 4.02 -3.03 22.78
C ALA A 422 3.25 -3.11 24.13
N PRO A 423 2.08 -2.46 24.28
CA PRO A 423 1.45 -1.51 23.34
C PRO A 423 2.23 -0.20 23.19
N VAL A 424 2.19 0.38 22.00
CA VAL A 424 2.95 1.59 21.64
C VAL A 424 2.01 2.74 21.29
N VAL A 425 2.29 3.92 21.84
CA VAL A 425 1.65 5.19 21.47
C VAL A 425 2.75 6.21 21.15
N LYS A 426 2.60 6.98 20.08
CA LYS A 426 3.45 8.14 19.78
C LYS A 426 2.65 9.41 20.06
N ILE A 427 3.20 10.35 20.82
CA ILE A 427 2.59 11.68 21.04
C ILE A 427 3.60 12.74 20.63
N GLY A 428 3.32 13.46 19.54
CA GLY A 428 4.31 14.31 18.89
C GLY A 428 5.46 13.47 18.36
N GLU A 429 6.69 13.75 18.82
CA GLU A 429 7.88 12.94 18.50
C GLU A 429 8.21 11.87 19.55
N ASP A 430 7.58 11.92 20.72
CA ASP A 430 7.86 10.98 21.80
C ASP A 430 7.16 9.64 21.59
N VAL A 431 7.91 8.55 21.73
CA VAL A 431 7.40 7.18 21.66
C VAL A 431 7.26 6.63 23.08
N TYR A 432 6.08 6.11 23.40
CA TYR A 432 5.75 5.48 24.68
C TYR A 432 5.48 3.99 24.48
N GLY A 433 6.18 3.15 25.25
CA GLY A 433 6.00 1.70 25.27
C GLY A 433 5.32 1.19 26.52
N ASN A 434 4.86 -0.06 26.48
CA ASN A 434 4.15 -0.76 27.56
C ASN A 434 2.94 0.02 28.10
N VAL A 435 2.29 0.80 27.24
CA VAL A 435 1.18 1.68 27.61
C VAL A 435 -0.04 0.84 27.99
N ARG A 436 -0.70 1.18 29.10
CA ARG A 436 -1.98 0.59 29.53
C ARG A 436 -3.09 1.63 29.40
N ALA A 437 -4.34 1.17 29.34
CA ALA A 437 -5.50 2.06 29.20
C ALA A 437 -5.63 3.09 30.35
N MET A 438 -5.15 2.78 31.55
CA MET A 438 -5.14 3.71 32.69
C MET A 438 -4.08 4.80 32.59
N ASP A 439 -3.07 4.63 31.74
CA ASP A 439 -1.94 5.56 31.64
C ASP A 439 -2.28 6.76 30.74
N VAL A 440 -3.41 6.73 29.99
CA VAL A 440 -3.77 7.72 28.96
C VAL A 440 -3.81 9.16 29.50
N GLU A 441 -4.44 9.39 30.66
CA GLU A 441 -4.48 10.74 31.26
C GLU A 441 -3.10 11.24 31.70
N ALA A 442 -2.28 10.34 32.27
CA ALA A 442 -0.93 10.67 32.69
C ALA A 442 -0.04 11.02 31.49
N LEU A 443 -0.19 10.30 30.37
CA LEU A 443 0.54 10.56 29.14
C LEU A 443 0.22 11.93 28.53
N LEU A 444 -1.04 12.36 28.55
CA LEU A 444 -1.42 13.70 28.08
C LEU A 444 -0.81 14.80 28.94
N LYS A 445 -0.73 14.59 30.26
CA LYS A 445 -0.09 15.54 31.20
C LYS A 445 1.43 15.58 31.01
N ASP A 446 2.08 14.43 30.89
CA ASP A 446 3.53 14.33 30.66
C ASP A 446 3.93 14.95 29.31
N SER A 447 3.16 14.71 28.25
CA SER A 447 3.37 15.34 26.95
C SER A 447 3.23 16.87 27.02
N ALA A 448 2.21 17.39 27.71
CA ALA A 448 2.04 18.83 27.89
C ALA A 448 3.21 19.46 28.67
N ALA A 449 3.83 18.72 29.60
CA ALA A 449 5.03 19.17 30.32
C ALA A 449 6.31 19.11 29.45
N LYS A 450 6.38 18.16 28.50
CA LYS A 450 7.53 17.99 27.58
C LYS A 450 7.51 18.91 26.35
N GLN A 451 6.35 19.47 25.97
CA GLN A 451 6.20 20.43 24.87
C GLN A 451 7.06 21.70 24.99
N VAL A 452 7.68 21.94 26.14
CA VAL A 452 8.64 23.05 26.37
C VAL A 452 10.05 22.73 25.84
N ARG A 453 10.31 21.52 25.31
CA ARG A 453 11.58 21.23 24.64
C ARG A 453 11.65 21.98 23.31
N PRO A 454 12.65 22.84 23.07
CA PRO A 454 12.87 23.36 21.73
C PRO A 454 13.06 22.17 20.79
N LYS A 455 12.37 22.18 19.64
CA LYS A 455 12.72 21.28 18.53
C LYS A 455 14.24 21.35 18.38
N PRO A 456 14.96 20.23 18.23
CA PRO A 456 16.33 20.29 17.76
C PRO A 456 16.29 21.16 16.51
N THR A 457 16.93 22.32 16.57
CA THR A 457 17.14 23.15 15.41
C THR A 457 17.70 22.19 14.36
N SER A 458 17.01 22.07 13.22
CA SER A 458 17.50 21.36 12.02
C SER A 458 19.00 21.51 12.02
N VAL A 459 19.74 20.40 12.19
CA VAL A 459 21.17 20.40 12.52
C VAL A 459 21.79 21.54 11.75
N ALA A 460 22.09 22.63 12.46
CA ALA A 460 22.63 23.80 11.80
C ALA A 460 23.86 23.25 11.09
N THR A 461 23.94 23.51 9.78
CA THR A 461 25.08 23.22 8.92
C THR A 461 26.29 24.04 9.37
N ALA A 462 26.66 23.92 10.65
CA ALA A 462 27.99 24.20 11.12
C ALA A 462 28.85 23.16 10.42
N ALA A 463 29.54 23.60 9.36
CA ALA A 463 30.49 22.78 8.64
C ALA A 463 31.44 22.16 9.67
N LEU A 464 31.36 20.84 9.85
CA LEU A 464 32.39 20.12 10.58
C LEU A 464 33.72 20.42 9.88
N PRO A 465 34.82 20.66 10.62
CA PRO A 465 36.11 20.91 10.00
C PRO A 465 36.44 19.75 9.07
N VAL A 466 36.67 20.07 7.79
CA VAL A 466 36.99 19.07 6.77
C VAL A 466 38.35 18.48 7.12
N ARG A 467 38.35 17.20 7.46
CA ARG A 467 39.53 16.39 7.74
C ARG A 467 39.58 15.31 6.67
N LYS A 468 40.11 15.64 5.50
CA LYS A 468 40.21 14.65 4.41
C LYS A 468 41.14 13.52 4.85
N VAL A 469 40.57 12.33 5.07
CA VAL A 469 41.32 11.16 5.54
C VAL A 469 41.92 10.44 4.34
N GLY A 470 43.25 10.33 4.31
CA GLY A 470 43.96 9.51 3.33
C GLY A 470 43.95 8.02 3.68
N GLN A 471 44.42 7.16 2.77
CA GLN A 471 44.43 5.70 2.97
C GLN A 471 45.19 5.25 4.23
N GLU A 472 46.31 5.88 4.54
CA GLU A 472 47.17 5.53 5.69
C GLU A 472 46.62 6.05 7.03
N GLU A 473 45.68 6.98 7.02
CA GLU A 473 45.21 7.68 8.23
C GLU A 473 44.10 6.94 8.99
N LEU A 474 43.36 6.01 8.34
CA LEU A 474 42.30 5.25 9.02
C LEU A 474 42.82 4.42 10.20
N GLU A 475 43.98 3.78 10.06
CA GLU A 475 44.58 3.00 11.16
C GLU A 475 45.09 3.92 12.27
N VAL A 476 45.64 5.08 11.93
CA VAL A 476 46.08 6.09 12.91
C VAL A 476 44.90 6.61 13.73
N ILE A 477 43.76 6.87 13.10
CA ILE A 477 42.52 7.24 13.79
C ILE A 477 42.05 6.11 14.70
N ALA A 478 42.06 4.87 14.21
CA ALA A 478 41.67 3.69 14.98
C ALA A 478 42.57 3.47 16.21
N GLU A 479 43.89 3.61 16.05
CA GLU A 479 44.87 3.50 17.14
C GLU A 479 44.72 4.62 18.16
N ARG A 480 44.60 5.88 17.71
CA ARG A 480 44.34 7.03 18.59
C ARG A 480 43.08 6.82 19.40
N GLN A 481 41.96 6.48 18.77
CA GLN A 481 40.70 6.28 19.47
C GLN A 481 40.77 5.09 20.43
N ARG A 482 41.47 4.00 20.08
CA ARG A 482 41.70 2.87 21.01
C ARG A 482 42.54 3.29 22.21
N ALA A 483 43.59 4.09 22.00
CA ALA A 483 44.41 4.63 23.08
C ALA A 483 43.58 5.55 23.99
N ASP A 484 42.80 6.46 23.41
CA ASP A 484 41.91 7.38 24.15
C ASP A 484 40.87 6.62 24.97
N LEU A 485 40.27 5.55 24.44
CA LEU A 485 39.31 4.75 25.20
C LEU A 485 39.99 3.89 26.28
N SER A 486 41.25 3.50 26.09
CA SER A 486 42.00 2.69 27.05
C SER A 486 42.47 3.45 28.30
N GLN A 487 42.40 4.79 28.29
CA GLN A 487 42.77 5.62 29.44
C GLN A 487 41.77 5.50 30.60
N TYR A 488 40.53 5.11 30.30
CA TYR A 488 39.46 4.96 31.28
C TYR A 488 39.53 3.58 31.95
N LYS A 489 39.32 3.55 33.26
CA LYS A 489 39.14 2.32 34.05
C LYS A 489 37.90 1.53 33.60
N GLY A 490 36.85 2.22 33.17
CA GLY A 490 35.65 1.58 32.63
C GLY A 490 34.73 2.52 31.85
N MET A 491 33.81 1.94 31.09
CA MET A 491 32.83 2.68 30.29
C MET A 491 31.41 2.22 30.63
N LEU A 492 30.50 3.18 30.82
CA LEU A 492 29.08 2.92 31.04
C LEU A 492 28.35 3.06 29.71
N MET A 493 28.09 1.92 29.07
CA MET A 493 27.42 1.81 27.77
C MET A 493 25.91 1.86 27.98
N VAL A 494 25.31 3.04 27.81
CA VAL A 494 23.87 3.27 28.04
C VAL A 494 23.12 3.11 26.73
N CYS A 495 22.15 2.21 26.66
CA CYS A 495 21.37 2.02 25.44
C CYS A 495 20.45 3.22 25.17
N THR A 496 20.67 3.93 24.07
CA THR A 496 19.89 5.08 23.60
C THR A 496 19.20 4.83 22.25
N GLY A 497 18.93 3.56 21.92
CA GLY A 497 17.98 3.21 20.84
C GLY A 497 16.52 3.43 21.25
N THR A 498 15.61 3.56 20.29
CA THR A 498 14.20 3.95 20.48
C THR A 498 13.51 3.21 21.63
N GLY A 499 13.75 1.90 21.77
CA GLY A 499 13.15 1.10 22.85
C GLY A 499 13.56 1.55 24.26
N CYS A 500 14.83 1.89 24.48
CA CYS A 500 15.29 2.40 25.78
C CYS A 500 14.99 3.90 25.95
N VAL A 501 15.00 4.67 24.85
CA VAL A 501 14.60 6.08 24.87
C VAL A 501 13.15 6.25 25.33
N SER A 502 12.23 5.38 24.88
CA SER A 502 10.84 5.35 25.36
C SER A 502 10.69 5.08 26.87
N ALA A 503 11.77 4.62 27.51
CA ALA A 503 11.85 4.35 28.95
C ALA A 503 12.92 5.24 29.63
N ASN A 504 13.17 6.45 29.10
CA ASN A 504 14.08 7.46 29.65
C ASN A 504 15.59 7.19 29.49
N GLY A 505 16.01 6.39 28.51
CA GLY A 505 17.43 6.06 28.26
C GLY A 505 18.37 7.27 28.14
N PHE A 506 17.97 8.35 27.45
CA PHE A 506 18.78 9.58 27.39
C PHE A 506 18.94 10.26 28.75
N ARG A 507 17.87 10.34 29.55
CA ARG A 507 17.94 10.95 30.89
C ARG A 507 18.83 10.15 31.82
N ILE A 508 18.80 8.82 31.72
CA ILE A 508 19.69 7.94 32.50
C ILE A 508 21.15 8.17 32.11
N ARG A 509 21.45 8.28 30.80
CA ARG A 509 22.80 8.65 30.33
C ARG A 509 23.25 9.98 30.91
N ASP A 510 22.42 11.01 30.80
CA ASP A 510 22.76 12.36 31.23
C ASP A 510 22.94 12.45 32.75
N LYS A 511 22.09 11.76 33.52
CA LYS A 511 22.21 11.68 34.97
C LYS A 511 23.46 10.89 35.39
N LEU A 512 23.80 9.79 34.71
CA LEU A 512 25.05 9.07 34.95
C LEU A 512 26.27 9.96 34.68
N GLN A 513 26.26 10.73 33.59
CA GLN A 513 27.32 11.66 33.26
C GLN A 513 27.50 12.72 34.36
N GLN A 514 26.40 13.35 34.80
CA GLN A 514 26.41 14.32 35.91
C GLN A 514 26.88 13.70 37.23
N ALA A 515 26.45 12.48 37.54
CA ALA A 515 26.85 11.77 38.76
C ALA A 515 28.35 11.46 38.75
N ILE A 516 28.91 11.03 37.62
CA ILE A 516 30.36 10.79 37.46
C ILE A 516 31.15 12.09 37.60
N GLU A 517 30.69 13.18 36.99
CA GLU A 517 31.33 14.50 37.10
C GLU A 517 31.31 15.03 38.55
N SER A 518 30.17 14.95 39.23
CA SER A 518 30.04 15.43 40.61
C SER A 518 30.90 14.66 41.62
N GLN A 519 31.19 13.39 41.35
CA GLN A 519 32.06 12.53 42.16
C GLN A 519 33.54 12.59 41.73
N GLY A 520 33.88 13.42 40.74
CA GLY A 520 35.26 13.57 40.24
C GLY A 520 35.79 12.35 39.48
N LEU A 521 34.90 11.48 38.99
CA LEU A 521 35.23 10.20 38.36
C LEU A 521 35.42 10.30 36.84
N SER A 522 35.29 11.48 36.23
CA SER A 522 35.34 11.66 34.77
C SER A 522 36.68 11.29 34.13
N LYS A 523 37.76 11.15 34.91
CA LYS A 523 39.04 10.64 34.43
C LYS A 523 39.09 9.10 34.39
N ASP A 524 38.31 8.46 35.25
CA ASP A 524 38.30 7.00 35.39
C ASP A 524 37.18 6.35 34.59
N TYR A 525 36.02 7.01 34.46
CA TYR A 525 34.85 6.45 33.80
C TYR A 525 34.29 7.37 32.72
N LEU A 526 33.94 6.78 31.58
CA LEU A 526 33.27 7.44 30.46
C LEU A 526 31.84 6.92 30.30
N VAL A 527 30.86 7.81 30.15
CA VAL A 527 29.49 7.42 29.79
C VAL A 527 29.32 7.51 28.29
N VAL A 528 28.86 6.43 27.67
CA VAL A 528 28.69 6.35 26.21
C VAL A 528 27.22 6.05 25.91
N GLY A 529 26.58 6.94 25.15
CA GLY A 529 25.27 6.66 24.57
C GLY A 529 25.45 5.69 23.40
N THR A 530 24.89 4.49 23.51
CA THR A 530 25.03 3.43 22.50
C THR A 530 23.75 3.22 21.72
N GLY A 531 23.87 2.51 20.59
CA GLY A 531 22.73 1.98 19.86
C GLY A 531 21.81 1.05 20.64
N CYS A 532 20.86 0.44 19.93
CA CYS A 532 20.00 -0.62 20.46
C CYS A 532 20.84 -1.82 20.90
N ASN A 533 20.74 -2.24 22.16
CA ASN A 533 21.42 -3.44 22.67
C ASN A 533 20.73 -4.76 22.22
N GLY A 534 19.46 -4.69 21.82
CA GLY A 534 18.70 -5.80 21.23
C GLY A 534 17.76 -6.54 22.18
N PHE A 535 17.84 -6.33 23.50
CA PHE A 535 16.90 -6.90 24.48
C PHE A 535 15.92 -5.85 25.02
N CYS A 536 15.21 -5.16 24.12
CA CYS A 536 14.41 -3.97 24.44
C CYS A 536 13.35 -4.18 25.53
N ALA A 537 12.83 -5.40 25.69
CA ALA A 537 11.87 -5.73 26.75
C ALA A 537 12.44 -5.58 28.17
N MET A 538 13.78 -5.59 28.31
CA MET A 538 14.50 -5.39 29.57
C MET A 538 15.17 -4.01 29.63
N GLY A 539 14.83 -3.11 28.70
CA GLY A 539 15.28 -1.72 28.72
C GLY A 539 14.72 -0.91 29.88
N PRO A 540 15.35 0.21 30.27
CA PRO A 540 16.67 0.69 29.83
C PRO A 540 17.83 -0.22 30.24
N ILE A 541 18.82 -0.35 29.36
CA ILE A 541 19.99 -1.21 29.56
C ILE A 541 21.24 -0.34 29.77
N VAL A 542 22.04 -0.67 30.77
CA VAL A 542 23.38 -0.12 31.00
C VAL A 542 24.36 -1.28 31.09
N VAL A 543 25.43 -1.24 30.28
CA VAL A 543 26.50 -2.25 30.33
C VAL A 543 27.80 -1.60 30.76
N VAL A 544 28.41 -2.08 31.85
CA VAL A 544 29.71 -1.58 32.31
C VAL A 544 30.82 -2.40 31.67
N GLN A 545 31.62 -1.78 30.81
CA GLN A 545 32.80 -2.36 30.16
C GLN A 545 34.08 -1.95 30.90
N PRO A 546 35.13 -2.78 30.92
CA PRO A 546 35.28 -4.08 30.25
C PRO A 546 34.68 -5.28 31.03
N GLU A 547 34.18 -5.08 32.25
CA GLU A 547 33.63 -6.16 33.09
C GLU A 547 32.45 -6.91 32.43
N GLY A 548 31.73 -6.23 31.53
CA GLY A 548 30.56 -6.76 30.83
C GLY A 548 29.31 -6.87 31.71
N VAL A 549 29.25 -6.17 32.85
CA VAL A 549 28.11 -6.21 33.78
C VAL A 549 26.89 -5.63 33.10
N PHE A 550 25.82 -6.44 33.03
CA PHE A 550 24.59 -6.10 32.33
C PHE A 550 23.50 -5.70 33.34
N TYR A 551 23.21 -4.41 33.41
CA TYR A 551 22.08 -3.87 34.17
C TYR A 551 20.86 -3.69 33.28
N GLN A 552 19.70 -4.14 33.78
CA GLN A 552 18.42 -4.08 33.11
C GLN A 552 17.39 -3.26 33.88
N LYS A 553 16.41 -2.72 33.17
CA LYS A 553 15.30 -1.91 33.72
C LYS A 553 15.79 -0.78 34.63
N VAL A 554 16.94 -0.22 34.30
CA VAL A 554 17.56 0.87 35.06
C VAL A 554 16.64 2.08 35.00
N LYS A 555 16.42 2.72 36.14
CA LYS A 555 15.69 3.98 36.28
C LYS A 555 16.62 5.11 36.69
N GLU A 556 16.13 6.33 36.60
CA GLU A 556 16.87 7.52 37.04
C GLU A 556 17.23 7.45 38.55
N GLU A 557 16.38 6.85 39.38
CA GLU A 557 16.63 6.63 40.82
C GLU A 557 17.76 5.63 41.12
N ASP A 558 18.06 4.72 40.20
CA ASP A 558 19.09 3.69 40.38
C ASP A 558 20.51 4.22 40.12
N VAL A 559 20.64 5.38 39.46
CA VAL A 559 21.93 5.94 39.01
C VAL A 559 22.89 6.16 40.17
N ASP A 560 22.39 6.74 41.26
CA ASP A 560 23.22 7.10 42.42
C ASP A 560 23.75 5.84 43.14
N GLU A 561 22.95 4.76 43.18
CA GLU A 561 23.36 3.46 43.71
C GLU A 561 24.40 2.78 42.81
N ILE A 562 24.24 2.83 41.48
CA ILE A 562 25.23 2.27 40.54
C ILE A 562 26.59 2.97 40.72
N VAL A 563 26.61 4.30 40.83
CA VAL A 563 27.86 5.05 41.03
C VAL A 563 28.49 4.74 42.38
N ALA A 564 27.71 4.78 43.46
CA ALA A 564 28.22 4.55 44.81
C ALA A 564 28.66 3.11 45.08
N SER A 565 27.81 2.13 44.72
CA SER A 565 28.07 0.71 45.01
C SER A 565 29.05 0.10 44.00
N HIS A 566 28.81 0.28 42.69
CA HIS A 566 29.62 -0.38 41.67
C HIS A 566 30.89 0.41 41.35
N LEU A 567 30.78 1.69 40.99
CA LEU A 567 31.96 2.43 40.50
C LEU A 567 32.96 2.79 41.61
N LEU A 568 32.46 3.19 42.79
CA LEU A 568 33.28 3.56 43.95
C LEU A 568 33.65 2.36 44.83
N ALA A 569 32.68 1.53 45.23
CA ALA A 569 32.91 0.40 46.15
C ALA A 569 33.22 -0.94 45.46
N GLY A 570 33.09 -1.04 44.13
CA GLY A 570 33.38 -2.27 43.37
C GLY A 570 32.35 -3.38 43.53
N GLN A 571 31.18 -3.09 44.13
CA GLN A 571 30.11 -4.05 44.38
C GLN A 571 29.00 -3.90 43.34
N VAL A 572 28.68 -4.98 42.63
CA VAL A 572 27.63 -4.93 41.61
C VAL A 572 26.24 -4.87 42.23
N VAL A 573 25.34 -4.12 41.60
CA VAL A 573 23.96 -3.96 42.07
C VAL A 573 23.13 -5.19 41.66
N GLU A 574 23.13 -6.23 42.49
CA GLU A 574 22.54 -7.54 42.13
C GLU A 574 21.07 -7.49 41.71
N ARG A 575 20.27 -6.61 42.34
CA ARG A 575 18.84 -6.44 42.01
C ARG A 575 18.58 -5.98 40.58
N LEU A 576 19.57 -5.34 39.94
CA LEU A 576 19.50 -4.83 38.57
C LEU A 576 20.05 -5.83 37.54
N LEU A 577 20.59 -6.98 37.98
CA LEU A 577 21.10 -8.00 37.08
C LEU A 577 19.97 -8.82 36.44
N HIS A 578 20.29 -9.49 35.32
CA HIS A 578 19.32 -10.33 34.64
C HIS A 578 19.07 -11.63 35.40
N LYS A 579 17.83 -11.84 35.87
CA LYS A 579 17.38 -13.12 36.42
C LYS A 579 16.64 -13.91 35.34
N ASP A 580 17.13 -15.12 35.05
CA ASP A 580 16.48 -16.03 34.12
C ASP A 580 15.09 -16.43 34.68
N PRO A 581 14.00 -16.23 33.92
CA PRO A 581 12.64 -16.48 34.41
C PRO A 581 12.32 -17.97 34.59
N VAL A 582 13.08 -18.88 33.97
CA VAL A 582 12.88 -20.32 34.04
C VAL A 582 13.78 -20.94 35.11
N SER A 583 15.08 -20.67 35.07
CA SER A 583 16.04 -21.28 36.00
C SER A 583 16.20 -20.50 37.31
N GLY A 584 15.80 -19.22 37.35
CA GLY A 584 16.02 -18.34 38.49
C GLY A 584 17.48 -17.88 38.66
N THR A 585 18.38 -18.31 37.77
CA THR A 585 19.81 -17.97 37.81
C THR A 585 20.01 -16.47 37.55
N VAL A 586 20.84 -15.84 38.37
CA VAL A 586 21.26 -14.44 38.17
C VAL A 586 22.48 -14.42 37.25
N ASN A 587 22.35 -13.73 36.12
CA ASN A 587 23.39 -13.60 35.11
C ASN A 587 24.02 -12.21 35.23
N LYS A 588 25.31 -12.17 35.59
CA LYS A 588 26.08 -10.92 35.71
C LYS A 588 26.41 -10.30 34.35
N THR A 589 26.77 -11.12 33.36
CA THR A 589 27.28 -10.63 32.07
C THR A 589 26.32 -10.92 30.92
N MET A 590 26.38 -10.07 29.89
CA MET A 590 25.53 -10.21 28.70
C MET A 590 25.66 -11.59 28.03
N GLY A 591 26.88 -12.16 27.98
CA GLY A 591 27.12 -13.47 27.36
C GLY A 591 26.56 -14.67 28.13
N ALA A 592 26.31 -14.52 29.44
CA ALA A 592 25.69 -15.57 30.26
C ALA A 592 24.17 -15.66 30.08
N ILE A 593 23.55 -14.58 29.59
CA ILE A 593 22.11 -14.52 29.36
C ILE A 593 21.76 -15.41 28.15
N GLY A 594 20.90 -16.41 28.36
CA GLY A 594 20.51 -17.39 27.33
C GLY A 594 19.94 -16.76 26.05
N PHE A 595 19.34 -15.56 26.14
CA PHE A 595 18.90 -14.77 25.00
C PHE A 595 20.05 -14.40 24.05
N PHE A 596 21.21 -13.99 24.58
CA PHE A 596 22.37 -13.56 23.80
C PHE A 596 23.34 -14.70 23.49
N ALA A 597 23.50 -15.66 24.39
CA ALA A 597 24.50 -16.73 24.31
C ALA A 597 24.45 -17.54 23.01
N LYS A 598 23.26 -17.63 22.38
CA LYS A 598 23.03 -18.38 21.14
C LYS A 598 23.07 -17.52 19.86
N GLN A 599 23.33 -16.22 19.98
CA GLN A 599 23.33 -15.30 18.84
C GLN A 599 24.72 -15.21 18.20
N GLN A 600 24.74 -14.99 16.88
CA GLN A 600 25.94 -14.64 16.12
C GLN A 600 25.70 -13.24 15.51
N PRO A 601 26.08 -12.16 16.20
CA PRO A 601 25.76 -10.80 15.76
C PRO A 601 26.70 -10.37 14.61
N ILE A 602 26.32 -10.67 13.36
CA ILE A 602 27.08 -10.27 12.16
C ILE A 602 26.70 -8.83 11.74
N ALA A 603 25.42 -8.61 11.41
CA ALA A 603 24.92 -7.28 11.04
C ALA A 603 24.90 -6.32 12.23
N LEU A 604 24.66 -6.84 13.44
CA LEU A 604 24.61 -6.08 14.69
C LEU A 604 25.89 -6.20 15.52
N ARG A 605 27.05 -6.43 14.88
CA ARG A 605 28.34 -6.69 15.55
C ARG A 605 28.80 -5.58 16.51
N ASN A 606 28.35 -4.35 16.27
CA ASN A 606 28.70 -3.18 17.08
C ASN A 606 27.59 -2.75 18.06
N LYS A 607 26.48 -3.51 18.15
CA LYS A 607 25.35 -3.17 19.02
C LYS A 607 25.79 -2.99 20.47
N GLY A 608 25.47 -1.86 21.09
CA GLY A 608 25.84 -1.59 22.47
C GLY A 608 27.34 -1.43 22.75
N LEU A 609 28.20 -1.36 21.72
CA LEU A 609 29.67 -1.29 21.85
C LEU A 609 30.27 0.02 21.33
N ILE A 610 29.53 0.79 20.54
CA ILE A 610 29.97 2.06 19.98
C ILE A 610 28.97 3.17 20.31
N ASP A 611 29.45 4.40 20.25
CA ASP A 611 28.57 5.56 20.11
C ASP A 611 28.18 5.64 18.62
N PRO A 612 26.89 5.48 18.27
CA PRO A 612 26.43 5.52 16.88
C PRO A 612 26.61 6.90 16.23
N GLU A 613 26.88 7.92 17.03
CA GLU A 613 27.04 9.30 16.59
C GLU A 613 28.51 9.76 16.56
N ASN A 614 29.45 8.84 16.75
CA ASN A 614 30.89 9.09 16.66
C ASN A 614 31.57 8.14 15.67
N ILE A 615 31.93 8.67 14.50
CA ILE A 615 32.64 7.92 13.45
C ILE A 615 33.95 7.28 13.91
N ASP A 616 34.69 7.90 14.85
CA ASP A 616 35.97 7.36 15.33
C ASP A 616 35.76 6.04 16.08
N HIS A 617 34.60 5.84 16.76
CA HIS A 617 34.28 4.56 17.40
C HIS A 617 34.04 3.45 16.36
N TYR A 618 33.43 3.78 15.21
CA TYR A 618 33.25 2.82 14.12
C TYR A 618 34.60 2.44 13.49
N ILE A 619 35.45 3.44 13.22
CA ILE A 619 36.81 3.23 12.66
C ILE A 619 37.68 2.41 13.62
N ALA A 620 37.65 2.70 14.93
CA ALA A 620 38.38 1.96 15.97
C ALA A 620 38.04 0.46 16.01
N ARG A 621 36.83 0.09 15.58
CA ARG A 621 36.37 -1.30 15.46
C ARG A 621 36.57 -1.89 14.06
N GLY A 622 37.37 -1.25 13.22
CA GLY A 622 37.70 -1.70 11.87
C GLY A 622 36.69 -1.27 10.80
N GLY A 623 35.84 -0.29 11.09
CA GLY A 623 34.98 0.35 10.10
C GLY A 623 35.78 0.97 8.95
N TYR A 624 35.21 0.95 7.74
CA TYR A 624 35.84 1.40 6.48
C TYR A 624 37.06 0.58 6.02
N ARG A 625 37.49 -0.43 6.78
CA ARG A 625 38.59 -1.31 6.38
C ARG A 625 38.22 -2.17 5.15
N ALA A 626 36.95 -2.58 5.04
CA ALA A 626 36.50 -3.36 3.89
C ALA A 626 36.44 -2.49 2.63
N LEU A 627 36.00 -1.23 2.76
CA LEU A 627 36.06 -0.24 1.69
C LEU A 627 37.50 0.01 1.24
N LYS A 628 38.43 0.27 2.18
CA LYS A 628 39.86 0.45 1.87
C LYS A 628 40.42 -0.74 1.09
N LYS A 629 40.15 -1.98 1.55
CA LYS A 629 40.56 -3.21 0.84
C LYS A 629 40.01 -3.24 -0.59
N ALA A 630 38.73 -2.90 -0.78
CA ALA A 630 38.09 -2.91 -2.09
C ALA A 630 38.74 -1.91 -3.04
N LEU A 631 39.02 -0.68 -2.58
CA LEU A 631 39.61 0.38 -3.40
C LEU A 631 41.10 0.12 -3.73
N GLU A 632 41.88 -0.41 -2.78
CA GLU A 632 43.32 -0.59 -2.97
C GLU A 632 43.70 -1.90 -3.68
N ARG A 633 42.94 -2.97 -3.44
CA ARG A 633 43.39 -4.34 -3.75
C ARG A 633 42.46 -5.11 -4.67
N MET A 634 41.33 -4.51 -5.07
CA MET A 634 40.30 -5.20 -5.84
C MET A 634 39.85 -4.33 -7.02
N LYS A 635 39.45 -4.98 -8.11
CA LYS A 635 38.68 -4.31 -9.17
C LYS A 635 37.19 -4.41 -8.84
N PRO A 636 36.32 -3.52 -9.39
CA PRO A 636 34.87 -3.62 -9.19
C PRO A 636 34.29 -5.02 -9.43
N GLY A 637 34.76 -5.70 -10.48
CA GLY A 637 34.36 -7.08 -10.80
C GLY A 637 34.80 -8.13 -9.77
N ASP A 638 35.92 -7.92 -9.06
CA ASP A 638 36.34 -8.80 -7.96
C ASP A 638 35.38 -8.67 -6.78
N VAL A 639 34.92 -7.45 -6.48
CA VAL A 639 33.96 -7.20 -5.39
C VAL A 639 32.62 -7.89 -5.70
N ARG A 640 32.12 -7.79 -6.94
CA ARG A 640 30.89 -8.49 -7.35
C ARG A 640 31.03 -10.02 -7.22
N ARG A 641 32.19 -10.58 -7.60
CA ARG A 641 32.48 -12.02 -7.43
C ARG A 641 32.53 -12.44 -5.96
N GLU A 642 33.18 -11.65 -5.09
CA GLU A 642 33.25 -11.91 -3.65
C GLU A 642 31.83 -11.94 -3.04
N VAL A 643 30.98 -10.96 -3.37
CA VAL A 643 29.60 -10.90 -2.90
C VAL A 643 28.77 -12.07 -3.43
N LEU A 644 28.96 -12.48 -4.68
CA LEU A 644 28.32 -13.67 -5.23
C LEU A 644 28.77 -14.94 -4.50
N ALA A 645 30.08 -15.11 -4.27
CA ALA A 645 30.66 -16.26 -3.59
C ALA A 645 30.24 -16.36 -2.11
N SER A 646 29.98 -15.23 -1.45
CA SER A 646 29.47 -15.20 -0.07
C SER A 646 28.10 -15.85 0.10
N GLY A 647 27.33 -16.02 -0.99
CA GLY A 647 25.98 -16.54 -0.97
C GLY A 647 24.95 -15.62 -0.31
N ILE A 648 25.29 -14.34 -0.08
CA ILE A 648 24.36 -13.40 0.55
C ILE A 648 23.14 -13.15 -0.35
N ARG A 649 21.96 -13.19 0.28
CA ARG A 649 20.66 -12.96 -0.34
C ARG A 649 20.02 -11.71 0.26
N GLY A 650 19.17 -11.06 -0.52
CA GLY A 650 18.42 -9.88 -0.10
C GLY A 650 17.64 -10.13 1.20
N ARG A 651 17.88 -9.28 2.20
CA ARG A 651 17.32 -9.44 3.55
C ARG A 651 15.96 -8.80 3.78
N GLY A 652 15.45 -8.03 2.82
CA GLY A 652 14.08 -7.48 2.83
C GLY A 652 12.99 -8.49 2.45
N GLY A 653 13.14 -9.78 2.76
CA GLY A 653 12.12 -10.83 2.52
C GLY A 653 12.15 -11.52 1.15
N GLY A 654 12.42 -10.80 0.06
CA GLY A 654 12.43 -11.39 -1.30
C GLY A 654 13.53 -12.42 -1.57
N GLY A 655 14.63 -12.38 -0.80
CA GLY A 655 15.66 -13.43 -0.84
C GLY A 655 16.38 -13.61 -2.18
N PHE A 656 16.42 -12.60 -3.05
CA PHE A 656 17.16 -12.70 -4.31
C PHE A 656 18.67 -12.64 -4.07
N PRO A 657 19.52 -13.43 -4.75
CA PRO A 657 20.98 -13.38 -4.55
C PRO A 657 21.57 -12.00 -4.87
N THR A 658 22.26 -11.38 -3.90
CA THR A 658 22.73 -9.99 -4.04
C THR A 658 23.79 -9.85 -5.13
N GLY A 659 24.73 -10.81 -5.22
CA GLY A 659 25.76 -10.79 -6.26
C GLY A 659 25.21 -10.87 -7.68
N VAL A 660 24.14 -11.67 -7.88
CA VAL A 660 23.43 -11.74 -9.18
C VAL A 660 22.75 -10.41 -9.49
N LYS A 661 22.13 -9.78 -8.49
CA LYS A 661 21.49 -8.46 -8.64
C LYS A 661 22.52 -7.41 -9.08
N TRP A 662 23.66 -7.33 -8.42
CA TRP A 662 24.71 -6.36 -8.75
C TRP A 662 25.29 -6.58 -10.14
N GLU A 663 25.53 -7.84 -10.53
CA GLU A 663 26.03 -8.17 -11.86
C GLU A 663 25.00 -7.82 -12.96
N SER A 664 23.72 -8.12 -12.74
CA SER A 664 22.64 -7.78 -13.68
C SER A 664 22.50 -6.27 -13.88
N GLY A 665 22.49 -5.49 -12.80
CA GLY A 665 22.40 -4.03 -12.89
C GLY A 665 23.62 -3.40 -13.56
N TYR A 666 24.81 -3.87 -13.22
CA TYR A 666 26.03 -3.44 -13.89
C TYR A 666 25.98 -3.71 -15.40
N ARG A 667 25.60 -4.93 -15.83
CA ARG A 667 25.50 -5.27 -17.25
C ARG A 667 24.48 -4.40 -17.99
N ALA A 668 23.29 -4.23 -17.42
CA ALA A 668 22.25 -3.42 -18.02
C ALA A 668 22.70 -1.95 -18.21
N ALA A 669 23.34 -1.36 -17.19
CA ALA A 669 23.90 -0.02 -17.28
C ALA A 669 24.98 0.10 -18.37
N GLN A 670 25.87 -0.88 -18.48
CA GLN A 670 26.90 -0.90 -19.53
C GLN A 670 26.31 -1.06 -20.93
N GLU A 671 25.32 -1.93 -21.11
CA GLU A 671 24.64 -2.15 -22.40
C GLU A 671 23.87 -0.92 -22.88
N ARG A 672 23.35 -0.12 -21.94
CA ARG A 672 22.50 1.04 -22.22
C ARG A 672 23.25 2.38 -22.19
N HIS A 673 24.49 2.39 -21.71
CA HIS A 673 25.26 3.61 -21.45
C HIS A 673 24.51 4.60 -20.53
N GLU A 674 23.87 4.06 -19.49
CA GLU A 674 23.11 4.83 -18.49
C GLU A 674 23.80 4.76 -17.13
N ASP A 675 23.58 5.79 -16.31
CA ASP A 675 24.05 5.81 -14.93
C ASP A 675 23.32 4.79 -14.06
N ILE A 676 24.03 4.29 -13.05
CA ILE A 676 23.50 3.34 -12.07
C ILE A 676 23.47 3.96 -10.68
N TYR A 677 22.40 3.70 -9.94
CA TYR A 677 22.16 4.25 -8.61
C TYR A 677 22.13 3.16 -7.54
N ILE A 678 22.60 3.48 -6.33
CA ILE A 678 22.46 2.61 -5.15
C ILE A 678 21.33 3.11 -4.27
N VAL A 679 20.24 2.34 -4.19
CA VAL A 679 19.11 2.67 -3.32
C VAL A 679 19.07 1.74 -2.10
N CYS A 680 19.20 2.33 -0.91
CA CYS A 680 18.97 1.67 0.38
C CYS A 680 17.48 1.82 0.75
N ASN A 681 16.76 0.71 0.78
CA ASN A 681 15.37 0.68 1.24
C ASN A 681 15.34 0.48 2.76
N ALA A 682 14.98 1.53 3.48
CA ALA A 682 14.82 1.57 4.93
C ALA A 682 13.39 2.02 5.33
N ASP A 683 12.39 1.69 4.50
CA ASP A 683 10.97 1.95 4.80
C ASP A 683 10.42 1.03 5.89
N GLU A 684 11.01 -0.18 6.06
CA GLU A 684 10.70 -1.18 7.09
C GLU A 684 9.22 -1.18 7.55
N GLY A 685 8.30 -1.29 6.58
CA GLY A 685 6.87 -1.14 6.81
C GLY A 685 6.21 -2.33 7.52
N ASP A 686 6.84 -3.51 7.50
CA ASP A 686 6.28 -4.77 7.99
C ASP A 686 5.99 -4.72 9.50
N PRO A 687 4.73 -4.98 9.93
CA PRO A 687 4.40 -5.03 11.34
C PRO A 687 5.24 -6.08 12.08
N GLY A 688 5.98 -5.65 13.10
CA GLY A 688 6.88 -6.52 13.87
C GLY A 688 8.34 -6.46 13.45
N ALA A 689 8.66 -5.86 12.31
CA ALA A 689 10.04 -5.61 11.89
C ALA A 689 10.59 -4.33 12.54
N PHE A 690 11.85 -4.40 12.99
CA PHE A 690 12.65 -3.29 13.53
C PHE A 690 14.16 -3.57 13.44
N MET A 691 14.56 -4.50 12.58
CA MET A 691 15.93 -4.91 12.34
C MET A 691 16.72 -3.80 11.62
N ASP A 692 16.14 -3.17 10.60
CA ASP A 692 16.79 -2.12 9.84
C ASP A 692 16.95 -0.88 10.70
N ARG A 693 15.88 -0.49 11.43
CA ARG A 693 15.97 0.55 12.45
C ARG A 693 17.09 0.27 13.46
N SER A 694 17.20 -0.97 13.93
CA SER A 694 18.22 -1.34 14.92
C SER A 694 19.63 -1.21 14.37
N ILE A 695 19.86 -1.49 13.07
CA ILE A 695 21.16 -1.28 12.43
C ILE A 695 21.42 0.23 12.32
N ILE A 696 20.49 0.99 11.76
CA ILE A 696 20.67 2.43 11.52
C ILE A 696 20.87 3.20 12.83
N GLU A 697 20.05 2.93 13.85
CA GLU A 697 20.18 3.61 15.15
C GLU A 697 21.46 3.18 15.90
N SER A 698 22.06 2.02 15.59
CA SER A 698 23.22 1.52 16.34
C SER A 698 24.55 1.68 15.65
N ASP A 699 24.55 1.70 14.31
CA ASP A 699 25.74 1.70 13.49
C ASP A 699 25.40 2.24 12.08
N PRO A 700 25.06 3.54 11.95
CA PRO A 700 24.70 4.14 10.65
C PRO A 700 25.86 4.09 9.65
N HIS A 701 27.11 4.20 10.12
CA HIS A 701 28.30 4.09 9.27
C HIS A 701 28.43 2.72 8.60
N SER A 702 27.97 1.63 9.22
CA SER A 702 27.94 0.32 8.57
C SER A 702 27.02 0.26 7.34
N VAL A 703 25.93 1.04 7.34
CA VAL A 703 25.04 1.18 6.19
C VAL A 703 25.74 1.96 5.08
N LEU A 704 26.36 3.08 5.43
CA LEU A 704 27.12 3.91 4.48
C LEU A 704 28.30 3.15 3.85
N GLU A 705 29.08 2.40 4.64
CA GLU A 705 30.17 1.56 4.13
C GLU A 705 29.64 0.48 3.18
N GLY A 706 28.52 -0.15 3.51
CA GLY A 706 27.87 -1.13 2.62
C GLY A 706 27.43 -0.51 1.28
N MET A 707 26.87 0.70 1.32
CA MET A 707 26.50 1.44 0.10
C MET A 707 27.72 1.82 -0.72
N LEU A 708 28.80 2.32 -0.10
CA LEU A 708 30.07 2.65 -0.75
C LEU A 708 30.70 1.46 -1.47
N ILE A 709 30.75 0.29 -0.82
CA ILE A 709 31.27 -0.93 -1.43
C ILE A 709 30.39 -1.37 -2.61
N GLY A 710 29.07 -1.29 -2.46
CA GLY A 710 28.12 -1.60 -3.53
C GLY A 710 28.27 -0.65 -4.72
N ALA A 711 28.40 0.64 -4.45
CA ALA A 711 28.59 1.68 -5.45
C ALA A 711 29.88 1.47 -6.24
N PHE A 712 31.00 1.21 -5.55
CA PHE A 712 32.27 0.87 -6.19
C PHE A 712 32.14 -0.39 -7.04
N ALA A 713 31.43 -1.42 -6.55
CA ALA A 713 31.28 -2.69 -7.26
C ALA A 713 30.49 -2.56 -8.58
N VAL A 714 29.53 -1.63 -8.66
CA VAL A 714 28.69 -1.43 -9.86
C VAL A 714 29.06 -0.17 -10.66
N GLY A 715 29.94 0.68 -10.16
CA GLY A 715 30.31 1.94 -10.82
C GLY A 715 29.30 3.07 -10.62
N SER A 716 28.57 3.08 -9.49
CA SER A 716 27.63 4.15 -9.15
C SER A 716 28.35 5.32 -8.48
N GLN A 717 27.93 6.55 -8.79
CA GLN A 717 28.41 7.78 -8.16
C GLN A 717 27.37 8.40 -7.20
N GLU A 718 26.15 7.88 -7.20
CA GLU A 718 25.03 8.46 -6.46
C GLU A 718 24.20 7.38 -5.74
N GLY A 719 23.88 7.66 -4.49
CA GLY A 719 23.09 6.78 -3.64
C GLY A 719 21.96 7.50 -2.94
N TYR A 720 20.91 6.74 -2.62
CA TYR A 720 19.74 7.24 -1.94
C TYR A 720 19.35 6.31 -0.80
N ILE A 721 19.05 6.89 0.37
CA ILE A 721 18.49 6.16 1.50
C ILE A 721 17.03 6.57 1.65
N TYR A 722 16.11 5.68 1.32
CA TYR A 722 14.68 5.90 1.52
C TYR A 722 14.28 5.42 2.91
N THR A 723 14.01 6.35 3.81
CA THR A 723 13.68 6.05 5.23
C THR A 723 12.26 6.47 5.54
N ARG A 724 11.54 5.67 6.32
CA ARG A 724 10.18 6.05 6.76
C ARG A 724 10.19 7.20 7.78
N LYS A 725 9.20 8.10 7.71
CA LYS A 725 9.04 9.23 8.64
C LYS A 725 8.88 8.82 10.11
N GLU A 726 8.41 7.60 10.38
CA GLU A 726 8.19 7.13 11.76
C GLU A 726 9.49 6.82 12.53
N TYR A 727 10.67 6.94 11.90
CA TYR A 727 11.98 6.72 12.53
C TYR A 727 12.81 8.00 12.69
N PRO A 728 12.37 8.99 13.50
CA PRO A 728 13.06 10.28 13.61
C PRO A 728 14.51 10.14 14.10
N LEU A 729 14.76 9.29 15.10
CA LEU A 729 16.12 9.05 15.62
C LEU A 729 17.05 8.41 14.58
N ALA A 730 16.52 7.54 13.73
CA ALA A 730 17.31 6.90 12.68
C ALA A 730 17.72 7.91 11.61
N ILE A 731 16.81 8.83 11.23
CA ILE A 731 17.08 9.92 10.29
C ILE A 731 18.17 10.85 10.86
N GLU A 732 18.01 11.31 12.11
CA GLU A 732 18.98 12.18 12.78
C GLU A 732 20.39 11.56 12.80
N ARG A 733 20.49 10.28 13.15
CA ARG A 733 21.77 9.55 13.18
C ARG A 733 22.36 9.34 11.80
N LEU A 734 21.54 9.09 10.78
CA LEU A 734 22.01 9.00 9.39
C LEU A 734 22.52 10.35 8.88
N GLU A 735 21.79 11.44 9.11
CA GLU A 735 22.21 12.79 8.72
C GLU A 735 23.57 13.13 9.34
N LYS A 736 23.73 12.87 10.65
CA LYS A 736 25.00 13.06 11.36
C LYS A 736 26.12 12.18 10.80
N ALA A 737 25.85 10.90 10.52
CA ALA A 737 26.83 9.98 9.95
C ALA A 737 27.26 10.40 8.52
N ILE A 738 26.33 10.89 7.70
CA ILE A 738 26.64 11.42 6.35
C ILE A 738 27.51 12.67 6.48
N LEU A 739 27.18 13.60 7.36
CA LEU A 739 28.00 14.81 7.61
C LEU A 739 29.41 14.44 8.07
N GLN A 740 29.54 13.48 8.99
CA GLN A 740 30.84 13.00 9.46
C GLN A 740 31.63 12.31 8.35
N ALA A 741 30.99 11.45 7.56
CA ALA A 741 31.65 10.75 6.46
C ALA A 741 32.13 11.73 5.37
N ARG A 742 31.34 12.76 5.04
CA ARG A 742 31.76 13.85 4.14
C ARG A 742 32.93 14.64 4.72
N ALA A 743 32.85 15.02 5.99
CA ALA A 743 33.94 15.73 6.67
C ALA A 743 35.24 14.92 6.68
N TYR A 744 35.15 13.59 6.75
CA TYR A 744 36.29 12.67 6.70
C TYR A 744 36.77 12.36 5.26
N GLY A 745 36.10 12.85 4.22
CA GLY A 745 36.40 12.49 2.83
C GLY A 745 36.08 11.03 2.48
N LEU A 746 35.19 10.39 3.25
CA LEU A 746 34.69 9.03 3.02
C LEU A 746 33.40 9.01 2.18
N LEU A 747 32.79 10.17 1.93
CA LEU A 747 31.75 10.44 0.95
C LEU A 747 32.13 11.71 0.16
N GLY A 748 31.62 11.83 -1.06
CA GLY A 748 31.92 12.91 -1.99
C GLY A 748 32.97 12.50 -3.02
N GLU A 749 33.88 13.43 -3.34
CA GLU A 749 34.85 13.25 -4.41
C GLU A 749 36.15 12.58 -3.95
N ASN A 750 36.69 11.71 -4.82
CA ASN A 750 38.02 11.11 -4.68
C ASN A 750 38.26 10.49 -3.28
N ILE A 751 37.36 9.59 -2.91
CA ILE A 751 37.31 8.92 -1.61
C ILE A 751 38.59 8.12 -1.40
N LEU A 752 39.25 8.36 -0.26
CA LEU A 752 40.55 7.77 0.08
C LEU A 752 41.60 7.90 -1.05
N ASP A 753 41.58 9.02 -1.79
CA ASP A 753 42.50 9.31 -2.91
C ASP A 753 42.55 8.19 -3.98
N SER A 754 41.45 7.44 -4.14
CA SER A 754 41.36 6.29 -5.04
C SER A 754 40.90 6.64 -6.46
N GLY A 755 40.46 7.87 -6.70
CA GLY A 755 39.77 8.30 -7.91
C GLY A 755 38.29 7.91 -7.97
N PHE A 756 37.77 7.15 -7.01
CA PHE A 756 36.35 6.82 -6.89
C PHE A 756 35.59 7.91 -6.13
N SER A 757 34.41 8.28 -6.62
CA SER A 757 33.53 9.27 -6.01
C SER A 757 32.14 8.68 -5.80
N PHE A 758 31.53 8.96 -4.66
CA PHE A 758 30.19 8.52 -4.32
C PHE A 758 29.58 9.40 -3.24
N ASP A 759 28.37 9.89 -3.44
CA ASP A 759 27.63 10.64 -2.42
C ASP A 759 26.22 10.08 -2.23
N VAL A 760 25.61 10.41 -1.08
CA VAL A 760 24.33 9.86 -0.63
C VAL A 760 23.37 10.95 -0.17
N CYS A 761 22.12 10.85 -0.59
CA CYS A 761 21.01 11.67 -0.10
C CYS A 761 19.96 10.83 0.64
N ILE A 762 19.28 11.44 1.61
CA ILE A 762 18.17 10.79 2.33
C ILE A 762 16.85 11.26 1.71
N HIS A 763 16.00 10.32 1.31
CA HIS A 763 14.60 10.57 1.01
C HIS A 763 13.74 10.15 2.21
N ARG A 764 12.86 11.06 2.63
CA ARG A 764 11.92 10.83 3.73
C ARG A 764 10.61 10.32 3.15
N GLY A 765 10.25 9.07 3.46
CA GLY A 765 8.97 8.48 3.04
C GLY A 765 7.77 9.13 3.73
N ALA A 766 6.62 9.14 3.07
CA ALA A 766 5.39 9.79 3.57
C ALA A 766 4.36 8.78 4.16
N GLY A 767 4.85 7.72 4.81
CA GLY A 767 4.02 6.81 5.62
C GLY A 767 3.12 5.85 4.81
N ALA A 768 3.61 5.35 3.67
CA ALA A 768 2.90 4.40 2.83
C ALA A 768 3.63 3.04 2.79
N PHE A 769 3.04 2.02 3.40
CA PHE A 769 3.58 0.64 3.46
C PHE A 769 3.97 0.08 2.09
N VAL A 770 3.20 0.42 1.04
CA VAL A 770 3.46 -0.04 -0.33
C VAL A 770 4.79 0.47 -0.88
N CYS A 771 5.34 1.58 -0.37
CA CYS A 771 6.64 2.10 -0.76
C CYS A 771 7.81 1.21 -0.30
N GLY A 772 7.59 0.19 0.53
CA GLY A 772 8.57 -0.87 0.73
C GLY A 772 8.78 -1.73 -0.53
N GLU A 773 7.84 -1.75 -1.48
CA GLU A 773 7.99 -2.41 -2.77
C GLU A 773 8.91 -1.58 -3.68
N SER A 774 9.91 -2.21 -4.28
CA SER A 774 10.98 -1.54 -5.02
C SER A 774 10.55 -0.53 -6.10
N SER A 775 9.48 -0.78 -6.87
CA SER A 775 9.03 0.19 -7.89
C SER A 775 8.19 1.31 -7.31
N ALA A 776 7.37 1.02 -6.30
CA ALA A 776 6.65 2.04 -5.54
C ALA A 776 7.62 2.99 -4.82
N LEU A 777 8.72 2.46 -4.28
CA LEU A 777 9.79 3.24 -3.68
C LEU A 777 10.39 4.25 -4.67
N MET A 778 10.76 3.79 -5.87
CA MET A 778 11.34 4.64 -6.91
C MET A 778 10.33 5.67 -7.46
N ALA A 779 9.05 5.30 -7.55
CA ALA A 779 7.99 6.24 -7.86
C ALA A 779 7.88 7.33 -6.78
N SER A 780 7.96 6.96 -5.50
CA SER A 780 7.98 7.91 -4.38
C SER A 780 9.20 8.83 -4.46
N MET A 781 10.39 8.31 -4.70
CA MET A 781 11.61 9.12 -4.81
C MET A 781 11.59 10.09 -5.99
N SER A 782 10.86 9.77 -7.07
CA SER A 782 10.68 10.65 -8.23
C SER A 782 9.48 11.58 -8.12
N GLY A 783 9.02 11.87 -6.89
CA GLY A 783 7.93 12.82 -6.65
C GLY A 783 6.53 12.34 -7.04
N LYS A 784 6.33 11.02 -7.17
CA LYS A 784 5.04 10.41 -7.58
C LYS A 784 4.39 9.65 -6.43
N ALA A 785 3.13 9.28 -6.62
CA ALA A 785 2.48 8.32 -5.74
C ALA A 785 3.21 6.96 -5.84
N GLY A 786 3.42 6.31 -4.70
CA GLY A 786 4.13 5.03 -4.58
C GLY A 786 3.30 3.84 -5.08
N GLU A 787 2.88 3.87 -6.34
CA GLU A 787 2.12 2.80 -6.97
C GLU A 787 3.07 1.80 -7.65
N PRO A 788 2.97 0.49 -7.35
CA PRO A 788 3.79 -0.51 -8.01
C PRO A 788 3.53 -0.53 -9.52
N ARG A 789 4.59 -0.69 -10.32
CA ARG A 789 4.48 -0.83 -11.78
C ARG A 789 4.47 -2.30 -12.21
N ALA A 790 3.92 -2.56 -13.40
CA ALA A 790 4.04 -3.87 -14.04
C ALA A 790 5.51 -4.18 -14.37
N LYS A 791 6.02 -5.32 -13.90
CA LYS A 791 7.44 -5.72 -14.04
C LYS A 791 7.68 -6.51 -15.32
N TYR A 792 7.52 -5.87 -16.47
CA TYR A 792 7.96 -6.46 -17.76
C TYR A 792 9.48 -6.28 -17.98
N VAL A 793 10.12 -5.38 -17.24
CA VAL A 793 11.58 -5.26 -17.03
C VAL A 793 11.84 -5.19 -15.53
N HIS A 794 12.89 -5.85 -15.04
CA HIS A 794 13.22 -5.79 -13.62
C HIS A 794 13.80 -4.42 -13.25
N ASN A 795 13.46 -3.92 -12.06
CA ASN A 795 13.96 -2.63 -11.53
C ASN A 795 15.49 -2.55 -11.46
N VAL A 796 16.18 -3.69 -11.42
CA VAL A 796 17.65 -3.73 -11.44
C VAL A 796 18.22 -3.44 -12.83
N GLU A 797 17.45 -3.70 -13.90
CA GLU A 797 17.85 -3.48 -15.29
C GLU A 797 17.37 -2.11 -15.82
N TYR A 798 16.24 -1.62 -15.30
CA TYR A 798 15.70 -0.29 -15.61
C TYR A 798 14.89 0.21 -14.42
N GLY A 799 15.43 1.18 -13.68
CA GLY A 799 14.93 1.65 -12.38
C GLY A 799 14.10 2.91 -12.46
#